data_AF-A0A6J6X898-F1
#
_entry.id   AF-A0A6J6X898-F1
#
_cell.length_a   1.000
_cell.length_b   1.000
_cell.length_c   1.000
_cell.angle_alpha   90.00
_cell.angle_beta   90.00
_cell.angle_gamma   90.00
#
_symmetry.space_group_name_H-M   'P 1'
#
loop_
_entity.id
_entity.type
_entity.pdbx_description
1 polymer ?
#
loop_
_entity_poly.entity_id
_entity_poly.type
_entity_poly.pdbx_seq_one_letter_code
_entity_poly.pdbx_strand_id
1 'polypeptide(L)'
;MNQPIDLAGRSATFISYAQNGEDVVLWRALRHVTNGTYVDVGACDPTHFSVTKAFYDRGWSGINVEPVGEHASRLRAQRPRDTTFQVAAGASNGLATFHLAPGTGLSSLSSERAEHVGTLGFSVETVSVDVRRLDGLIAESPLAGHEIHFLKIDVEGTEASVLAGIDLSIIRPWVIMIESTELFSARETVSGLSSSLIAHNYTHALFDGLNSIFVADEHIDLLPLLSYPACVHDQPYIASQLPAFQEAVTQSVIAAQHSAGRLLDELTEKNSALEQSLSSLEARRRAQRHEILELRESISGVERERDHILVANHNNVAERDRYAQLVDAIHQTVSWRVTKPIRLIRGLAGRTQAVPSQETAAAPDAKSLADKDSPLSAAALTRLEQVAFLIDPDITSHASQLDTFDRVAACLSASTLEPTTSAWLVLVAAGSAYPNDVEVAKAARALRLDGPEALLDHANRYFADCCRSGRATDLPLEIVSESVMVDVSHTAAHSLHTGIQRVTRETVSEWVATHGDVVLVHWDFSANSPRRLSTIEVDRFVDWRQHLNGGSTTEPREIGNASGRVVVPWNSVLIIPELAAEPDRCNGYRTMRASGICQLSMIAYDLIPYTAPETVADGMPNMFANTVTVTKVADRISAISKATAAEYAALCTAFQLQGLSGPDIKAHSLPSEAVSLTEHNLAETRAKLCLGQTPLVLVLGSHEPRKNHVSVLEAAELLWRDGVEFQLVFVGGSGWKGDDFNHFSRRLLASDRDIQVINSADESQIWSLYRLAQFTVFPSLLEGFGLPIAESLASGTPVITSSYGSMREIGEGGGTILVDPRSPSEISDAMRRLLTDLNELDRLRQEAKARQWPTWKSYSADVWAHLVPRST
;
A
#
# COMPACT_ATOMS: atom_id res chain seq x y z
N MET A 1 -47.99 -8.07 21.95
CA MET A 1 -48.70 -7.35 20.86
C MET A 1 -48.75 -5.87 21.23
N ASN A 2 -48.57 -4.98 20.24
CA ASN A 2 -48.41 -3.52 20.27
C ASN A 2 -47.02 -2.97 20.63
N GLN A 3 -46.09 -3.00 19.65
CA GLN A 3 -44.99 -2.03 19.57
C GLN A 3 -45.53 -0.68 19.05
N PRO A 4 -44.92 0.47 19.40
CA PRO A 4 -45.36 1.77 18.90
C PRO A 4 -45.09 1.84 17.39
N ILE A 5 -46.14 2.11 16.62
CA ILE A 5 -46.09 2.23 15.17
C ILE A 5 -46.01 3.73 14.85
N ASP A 6 -45.03 4.14 14.04
CA ASP A 6 -44.98 5.49 13.46
C ASP A 6 -46.18 5.69 12.51
N LEU A 7 -46.59 6.95 12.28
CA LEU A 7 -47.76 7.42 11.53
C LEU A 7 -47.91 6.86 10.09
N ALA A 8 -46.95 6.06 9.61
CA ALA A 8 -46.95 5.38 8.32
C ALA A 8 -47.04 3.83 8.36
N GLY A 9 -47.25 3.20 9.53
CA GLY A 9 -47.51 1.75 9.58
C GLY A 9 -46.29 0.83 9.42
N ARG A 10 -45.06 1.36 9.48
CA ARG A 10 -43.80 0.59 9.38
C ARG A 10 -43.23 0.34 10.78
N SER A 11 -42.62 -0.83 11.00
CA SER A 11 -41.77 -1.09 12.18
C SER A 11 -40.72 0.01 12.27
N ALA A 12 -40.63 0.70 13.42
CA ALA A 12 -39.71 1.82 13.59
C ALA A 12 -38.26 1.38 13.34
N THR A 13 -37.59 2.04 12.39
CA THR A 13 -36.19 1.81 12.02
C THR A 13 -35.28 1.90 13.25
N PHE A 14 -34.35 0.95 13.41
CA PHE A 14 -33.38 1.00 14.51
C PHE A 14 -32.36 2.10 14.24
N ILE A 15 -32.06 2.95 15.22
CA ILE A 15 -31.04 3.99 15.07
C ILE A 15 -29.87 3.54 15.93
N SER A 16 -28.75 3.27 15.29
CA SER A 16 -27.50 2.91 15.96
C SER A 16 -26.73 4.17 16.33
N TYR A 17 -26.30 4.23 17.58
CA TYR A 17 -25.49 5.30 18.14
C TYR A 17 -24.05 4.85 18.43
N ALA A 18 -23.81 3.54 18.40
CA ALA A 18 -22.52 2.93 18.65
C ALA A 18 -21.53 3.11 17.48
N GLN A 19 -20.24 2.96 17.76
CA GLN A 19 -19.16 3.20 16.79
C GLN A 19 -19.07 2.10 15.73
N ASN A 20 -19.21 0.84 16.16
CA ASN A 20 -19.05 -0.36 15.33
C ASN A 20 -20.36 -1.17 15.22
N GLY A 21 -21.49 -0.55 15.56
CA GLY A 21 -22.80 -1.20 15.55
C GLY A 21 -23.01 -2.20 16.69
N GLU A 22 -22.28 -2.05 17.80
CA GLU A 22 -22.37 -2.88 19.00
C GLU A 22 -23.80 -2.93 19.56
N ASP A 23 -24.49 -1.78 19.53
CA ASP A 23 -25.88 -1.67 19.94
C ASP A 23 -26.83 -2.43 19.02
N VAL A 24 -26.50 -2.60 17.73
CA VAL A 24 -27.24 -3.44 16.78
C VAL A 24 -27.05 -4.91 17.12
N VAL A 25 -25.82 -5.33 17.42
CA VAL A 25 -25.49 -6.71 17.83
C VAL A 25 -26.24 -7.08 19.11
N LEU A 26 -26.15 -6.21 20.13
CA LEU A 26 -26.89 -6.39 21.38
C LEU A 26 -28.40 -6.38 21.14
N TRP A 27 -28.91 -5.50 20.27
CA TRP A 27 -30.35 -5.44 19.98
C TRP A 27 -30.84 -6.70 19.26
N ARG A 28 -30.04 -7.27 18.36
CA ARG A 28 -30.37 -8.56 17.71
C ARG A 28 -30.61 -9.65 18.74
N ALA A 29 -29.78 -9.75 19.77
CA ALA A 29 -29.92 -10.72 20.85
C ALA A 29 -31.06 -10.35 21.82
N LEU A 30 -31.17 -9.08 22.22
CA LEU A 30 -31.96 -8.66 23.39
C LEU A 30 -33.29 -7.98 23.06
N ARG A 31 -33.65 -7.76 21.78
CA ARG A 31 -34.93 -7.09 21.39
C ARG A 31 -36.20 -7.74 21.93
N HIS A 32 -36.12 -9.00 22.37
CA HIS A 32 -37.24 -9.73 22.95
C HIS A 32 -37.51 -9.31 24.42
N VAL A 33 -36.53 -8.70 25.08
CA VAL A 33 -36.63 -8.16 26.44
C VAL A 33 -37.33 -6.80 26.42
N THR A 34 -38.36 -6.66 27.24
CA THR A 34 -39.10 -5.40 27.42
C THR A 34 -38.67 -4.70 28.70
N ASN A 35 -38.28 -3.42 28.62
CA ASN A 35 -37.80 -2.62 29.76
C ASN A 35 -36.61 -3.28 30.49
N GLY A 36 -35.61 -3.73 29.73
CA GLY A 36 -34.42 -4.34 30.29
C GLY A 36 -33.50 -3.35 31.01
N THR A 37 -32.48 -3.91 31.66
CA THR A 37 -31.49 -3.17 32.44
C THR A 37 -30.11 -3.33 31.86
N TYR A 38 -29.35 -2.23 31.74
CA TYR A 38 -27.93 -2.26 31.39
C TYR A 38 -27.08 -1.55 32.44
N VAL A 39 -25.79 -1.87 32.45
CA VAL A 39 -24.76 -1.14 33.18
C VAL A 39 -23.70 -0.66 32.19
N ASP A 40 -23.38 0.62 32.25
CA ASP A 40 -22.50 1.32 31.31
C ASP A 40 -21.34 1.95 32.10
N VAL A 41 -20.17 1.30 32.06
CA VAL A 41 -18.96 1.77 32.75
C VAL A 41 -18.05 2.43 31.73
N GLY A 42 -17.75 3.72 31.97
CA GLY A 42 -17.20 4.61 30.95
C GLY A 42 -18.28 5.04 29.96
N ALA A 43 -19.39 5.55 30.49
CA ALA A 43 -20.58 5.88 29.70
C ALA A 43 -20.37 7.07 28.74
N CYS A 44 -19.42 7.97 29.06
CA CYS A 44 -19.01 9.09 28.22
C CYS A 44 -20.20 9.93 27.69
N ASP A 45 -20.24 10.21 26.38
CA ASP A 45 -21.30 11.00 25.77
C ASP A 45 -22.65 10.25 25.80
N PRO A 46 -23.75 10.89 26.24
CA PRO A 46 -25.06 10.23 26.32
C PRO A 46 -25.64 9.78 24.96
N THR A 47 -25.11 10.28 23.83
CA THR A 47 -25.64 10.03 22.49
C THR A 47 -24.56 9.61 21.49
N HIS A 48 -23.41 10.29 21.43
CA HIS A 48 -22.37 9.98 20.45
C HIS A 48 -21.56 8.76 20.88
N PHE A 49 -21.39 7.78 19.98
CA PHE A 49 -20.71 6.51 20.24
C PHE A 49 -21.34 5.70 21.40
N SER A 50 -22.59 6.01 21.78
CA SER A 50 -23.24 5.41 22.93
C SER A 50 -23.91 4.09 22.57
N VAL A 51 -23.37 2.99 23.10
CA VAL A 51 -23.93 1.64 22.94
C VAL A 51 -25.32 1.52 23.59
N THR A 52 -25.57 2.27 24.66
CA THR A 52 -26.78 2.11 25.47
C THR A 52 -27.93 3.02 25.03
N LYS A 53 -27.66 4.08 24.24
CA LYS A 53 -28.67 5.09 23.88
C LYS A 53 -29.86 4.51 23.13
N ALA A 54 -29.61 3.59 22.19
CA ALA A 54 -30.68 2.95 21.43
C ALA A 54 -31.65 2.14 22.31
N PHE A 55 -31.13 1.54 23.39
CA PHE A 55 -31.91 0.82 24.40
C PHE A 55 -32.69 1.78 25.30
N TYR A 56 -32.05 2.85 25.76
CA TYR A 56 -32.71 3.89 26.56
C TYR A 56 -33.93 4.47 25.84
N ASP A 57 -33.78 4.85 24.57
CA ASP A 57 -34.89 5.38 23.75
C ASP A 57 -36.07 4.40 23.64
N ARG A 58 -35.84 3.11 23.89
CA ARG A 58 -36.81 2.03 23.81
C ARG A 58 -37.32 1.59 25.18
N GLY A 59 -37.17 2.43 26.20
CA GLY A 59 -37.76 2.24 27.54
C GLY A 59 -36.88 1.45 28.51
N TRP A 60 -35.66 1.09 28.12
CA TRP A 60 -34.70 0.51 29.05
C TRP A 60 -34.20 1.57 30.04
N SER A 61 -33.71 1.11 31.18
CA SER A 61 -33.10 1.95 32.21
C SER A 61 -31.79 1.33 32.64
N GLY A 62 -30.79 2.15 32.99
CA GLY A 62 -29.50 1.60 33.37
C GLY A 62 -28.74 2.40 34.40
N ILE A 63 -27.54 1.92 34.68
CA ILE A 63 -26.59 2.53 35.60
C ILE A 63 -25.41 3.02 34.78
N ASN A 64 -25.14 4.33 34.80
CA ASN A 64 -24.01 4.94 34.13
C ASN A 64 -22.93 5.26 35.17
N VAL A 65 -21.71 4.83 34.94
CA VAL A 65 -20.53 5.14 35.77
C VAL A 65 -19.57 5.97 34.94
N GLU A 66 -19.43 7.26 35.29
CA GLU A 66 -18.72 8.25 34.48
C GLU A 66 -17.98 9.29 35.35
N PRO A 67 -16.64 9.24 35.45
CA PRO A 67 -15.88 10.14 36.32
C PRO A 67 -15.84 11.60 35.85
N VAL A 68 -15.98 11.87 34.55
CA VAL A 68 -15.89 13.22 33.99
C VAL A 68 -17.19 13.99 34.23
N GLY A 69 -17.09 15.09 34.99
CA GLY A 69 -18.26 15.85 35.45
C GLY A 69 -19.14 16.42 34.34
N GLU A 70 -18.55 16.79 33.20
CA GLU A 70 -19.31 17.27 32.03
C GLU A 70 -20.19 16.15 31.46
N HIS A 71 -19.61 14.98 31.19
CA HIS A 71 -20.32 13.82 30.67
C HIS A 71 -21.40 13.34 31.65
N ALA A 72 -21.07 13.21 32.94
CA ALA A 72 -22.03 12.84 33.97
C ALA A 72 -23.22 13.82 34.08
N SER A 73 -22.97 15.13 33.92
CA SER A 73 -24.05 16.13 33.93
C SER A 73 -24.95 16.01 32.70
N ARG A 74 -24.38 15.74 31.53
CA ARG A 74 -25.14 15.52 30.28
C ARG A 74 -25.94 14.21 30.35
N LEU A 75 -25.38 13.14 30.88
CA LEU A 75 -26.07 11.87 31.13
C LEU A 75 -27.30 12.07 32.04
N ARG A 76 -27.16 12.79 33.17
CA ARG A 76 -28.29 13.10 34.06
C ARG A 76 -29.38 13.92 33.37
N ALA A 77 -28.98 14.90 32.55
CA ALA A 77 -29.91 15.79 31.88
C ALA A 77 -30.67 15.08 30.74
N GLN A 78 -29.99 14.24 29.95
CA GLN A 78 -30.55 13.62 28.76
C GLN A 78 -31.13 12.22 29.02
N ARG A 79 -30.67 11.53 30.06
CA ARG A 79 -31.08 10.16 30.41
C ARG A 79 -31.61 10.08 31.85
N PRO A 80 -32.67 10.84 32.23
CA PRO A 80 -33.15 10.92 33.62
C PRO A 80 -33.75 9.63 34.21
N ARG A 81 -33.90 8.55 33.41
CA ARG A 81 -34.28 7.22 33.95
C ARG A 81 -33.06 6.43 34.44
N ASP A 82 -31.87 6.81 33.97
CA ASP A 82 -30.64 6.14 34.36
C ASP A 82 -30.12 6.71 35.66
N THR A 83 -29.52 5.85 36.48
CA THR A 83 -28.77 6.29 37.67
C THR A 83 -27.33 6.57 37.26
N THR A 84 -26.88 7.82 37.35
CA THR A 84 -25.53 8.22 36.94
C THR A 84 -24.64 8.52 38.14
N PHE A 85 -23.66 7.66 38.39
CA PHE A 85 -22.61 7.83 39.39
C PHE A 85 -21.40 8.55 38.78
N GLN A 86 -21.05 9.71 39.34
CA GLN A 86 -19.88 10.47 38.89
C GLN A 86 -18.62 10.02 39.65
N VAL A 87 -18.18 8.81 39.34
CA VAL A 87 -17.04 8.12 39.95
C VAL A 87 -16.38 7.25 38.88
N ALA A 88 -15.14 6.84 39.09
CA ALA A 88 -14.54 5.75 38.32
C ALA A 88 -14.90 4.39 38.96
N ALA A 89 -14.96 3.33 38.16
CA ALA A 89 -15.11 1.97 38.66
C ALA A 89 -13.74 1.29 38.81
N GLY A 90 -13.58 0.43 39.82
CA GLY A 90 -12.33 -0.33 40.00
C GLY A 90 -12.41 -1.39 41.09
N ALA A 91 -11.28 -2.08 41.32
CA ALA A 91 -11.21 -3.24 42.22
C ALA A 91 -11.50 -2.92 43.70
N SER A 92 -11.30 -1.67 44.14
CA SER A 92 -11.50 -1.24 45.52
C SER A 92 -12.04 0.20 45.60
N ASN A 93 -12.66 0.54 46.73
CA ASN A 93 -13.12 1.90 47.00
C ASN A 93 -11.95 2.79 47.45
N GLY A 94 -11.87 4.02 46.96
CA GLY A 94 -10.84 4.98 47.36
C GLY A 94 -10.75 6.20 46.45
N LEU A 95 -9.65 6.94 46.55
CA LEU A 95 -9.31 8.02 45.62
C LEU A 95 -8.20 7.55 44.68
N ALA A 96 -8.31 7.86 43.39
CA ALA A 96 -7.25 7.62 42.43
C ALA A 96 -6.95 8.86 41.57
N THR A 97 -5.78 8.84 40.94
CA THR A 97 -5.42 9.83 39.91
C THR A 97 -6.07 9.42 38.60
N PHE A 98 -6.80 10.34 37.99
CA PHE A 98 -7.48 10.18 36.72
C PHE A 98 -6.89 11.17 35.72
N HIS A 99 -6.62 10.70 34.51
CA HIS A 99 -6.03 11.47 33.43
C HIS A 99 -7.13 11.90 32.47
N LEU A 100 -7.47 13.19 32.49
CA LEU A 100 -8.44 13.81 31.61
C LEU A 100 -7.79 14.15 30.27
N ALA A 101 -8.39 13.68 29.19
CA ALA A 101 -8.11 14.10 27.82
C ALA A 101 -9.38 14.77 27.25
N PRO A 102 -9.56 16.09 27.46
CA PRO A 102 -10.80 16.78 27.10
C PRO A 102 -11.10 16.66 25.61
N GLY A 103 -12.35 16.29 25.28
CA GLY A 103 -12.85 16.23 23.90
C GLY A 103 -12.41 15.04 23.06
N THR A 104 -11.62 14.09 23.60
CA THR A 104 -11.13 12.92 22.85
C THR A 104 -11.85 11.62 23.18
N GLY A 105 -12.50 11.52 24.34
CA GLY A 105 -13.03 10.27 24.88
C GLY A 105 -11.99 9.37 25.58
N LEU A 106 -10.69 9.67 25.42
CA LEU A 106 -9.57 8.82 25.87
C LEU A 106 -9.13 9.09 27.33
N SER A 107 -10.07 9.47 28.20
CA SER A 107 -9.75 9.77 29.61
C SER A 107 -9.69 8.47 30.42
N SER A 108 -8.65 8.27 31.24
CA SER A 108 -8.38 6.97 31.87
C SER A 108 -7.74 7.06 33.26
N LEU A 109 -7.87 5.99 34.05
CA LEU A 109 -7.05 5.73 35.25
C LEU A 109 -5.64 5.22 34.91
N SER A 110 -5.36 4.86 33.65
CA SER A 110 -4.06 4.35 33.21
C SER A 110 -3.09 5.49 32.87
N SER A 111 -1.99 5.57 33.62
CA SER A 111 -0.90 6.51 33.34
C SER A 111 -0.19 6.22 32.01
N GLU A 112 -0.11 4.94 31.61
CA GLU A 112 0.47 4.53 30.33
C GLU A 112 -0.37 5.02 29.15
N ARG A 113 -1.70 4.87 29.22
CA ARG A 113 -2.61 5.42 28.19
C ARG A 113 -2.50 6.94 28.12
N ALA A 114 -2.43 7.61 29.27
CA ALA A 114 -2.29 9.06 29.36
C ALA A 114 -0.99 9.58 28.73
N GLU A 115 0.15 8.92 28.97
CA GLU A 115 1.42 9.26 28.34
C GLU A 115 1.33 9.13 26.82
N HIS A 116 0.74 8.04 26.33
CA HIS A 116 0.54 7.82 24.90
C HIS A 116 -0.33 8.89 24.25
N VAL A 117 -1.48 9.24 24.86
CA VAL A 117 -2.34 10.34 24.39
C VAL A 117 -1.58 11.67 24.29
N GLY A 118 -0.67 11.92 25.25
CA GLY A 118 0.25 13.07 25.19
C GLY A 118 1.21 13.04 24.00
N THR A 119 1.74 11.87 23.62
CA THR A 119 2.61 11.74 22.43
C THR A 119 1.89 12.00 21.11
N LEU A 120 0.56 11.81 21.08
CA LEU A 120 -0.30 12.13 19.94
C LEU A 120 -0.63 13.64 19.83
N GLY A 121 -0.13 14.46 20.76
CA GLY A 121 -0.28 15.91 20.74
C GLY A 121 -1.56 16.43 21.42
N PHE A 122 -2.32 15.57 22.11
CA PHE A 122 -3.48 15.97 22.88
C PHE A 122 -3.09 16.45 24.30
N SER A 123 -3.84 17.42 24.82
CA SER A 123 -3.66 17.89 26.19
C SER A 123 -4.18 16.86 27.20
N VAL A 124 -3.35 16.50 28.17
CA VAL A 124 -3.72 15.60 29.27
C VAL A 124 -3.56 16.31 30.61
N GLU A 125 -4.62 16.32 31.41
CA GLU A 125 -4.65 16.90 32.75
C GLU A 125 -4.86 15.81 33.81
N THR A 126 -4.31 15.98 35.01
CA THR A 126 -4.51 15.03 36.11
C THR A 126 -5.47 15.59 37.15
N VAL A 127 -6.47 14.79 37.51
CA VAL A 127 -7.44 15.11 38.56
C VAL A 127 -7.59 13.95 39.52
N SER A 128 -8.09 14.21 40.73
CA SER A 128 -8.43 13.14 41.68
C SER A 128 -9.91 12.83 41.59
N VAL A 129 -10.25 11.55 41.44
CA VAL A 129 -11.63 11.06 41.39
C VAL A 129 -11.83 9.95 42.41
N ASP A 130 -13.06 9.83 42.90
CA ASP A 130 -13.48 8.67 43.67
C ASP A 130 -13.53 7.44 42.75
N VAL A 131 -12.93 6.35 43.22
CA VAL A 131 -13.03 5.02 42.63
C VAL A 131 -13.94 4.19 43.53
N ARG A 132 -14.90 3.47 42.93
CA ARG A 132 -15.82 2.61 43.66
C ARG A 132 -15.93 1.24 43.00
N ARG A 133 -16.15 0.21 43.82
CA ARG A 133 -16.48 -1.13 43.35
C ARG A 133 -17.86 -1.12 42.70
N LEU A 134 -17.99 -1.86 41.60
CA LEU A 134 -19.19 -1.90 40.80
C LEU A 134 -20.36 -2.61 41.52
N ASP A 135 -20.07 -3.63 42.33
CA ASP A 135 -21.06 -4.30 43.18
C ASP A 135 -21.81 -3.34 44.11
N GLY A 136 -21.09 -2.43 44.78
CA GLY A 136 -21.65 -1.42 45.66
C GLY A 136 -22.47 -0.38 44.92
N LEU A 137 -22.02 0.04 43.73
CA LEU A 137 -22.78 0.97 42.88
C LEU A 137 -24.11 0.36 42.42
N ILE A 138 -24.10 -0.91 42.03
CA ILE A 138 -25.31 -1.63 41.63
C ILE A 138 -26.27 -1.78 42.82
N ALA A 139 -25.75 -2.15 44.00
CA ALA A 139 -26.54 -2.32 45.21
C ALA A 139 -27.17 -1.01 45.74
N GLU A 140 -26.52 0.14 45.50
CA GLU A 140 -27.05 1.46 45.87
C GLU A 140 -28.05 2.02 44.86
N SER A 141 -28.07 1.46 43.64
CA SER A 141 -28.97 1.92 42.60
C SER A 141 -30.42 1.49 42.85
N PRO A 142 -31.42 2.21 42.31
CA PRO A 142 -32.81 1.76 42.30
C PRO A 142 -33.05 0.43 41.55
N LEU A 143 -32.04 -0.07 40.82
CA LEU A 143 -32.07 -1.31 40.05
C LEU A 143 -31.41 -2.47 40.82
N ALA A 144 -31.09 -2.29 42.10
CA ALA A 144 -30.56 -3.36 42.95
C ALA A 144 -31.48 -4.58 42.95
N GLY A 145 -30.92 -5.75 42.62
CA GLY A 145 -31.66 -7.01 42.52
C GLY A 145 -32.45 -7.22 41.22
N HIS A 146 -32.43 -6.27 40.28
CA HIS A 146 -32.95 -6.50 38.93
C HIS A 146 -31.96 -7.33 38.10
N GLU A 147 -32.48 -8.07 37.12
CA GLU A 147 -31.65 -8.75 36.13
C GLU A 147 -30.90 -7.72 35.27
N ILE A 148 -29.60 -7.91 35.12
CA ILE A 148 -28.74 -7.10 34.26
C ILE A 148 -28.62 -7.84 32.93
N HIS A 149 -29.11 -7.24 31.86
CA HIS A 149 -29.18 -7.90 30.57
C HIS A 149 -27.90 -7.69 29.76
N PHE A 150 -27.23 -6.54 29.94
CA PHE A 150 -25.84 -6.41 29.52
C PHE A 150 -25.03 -5.43 30.37
N LEU A 151 -23.73 -5.69 30.48
CA LEU A 151 -22.72 -4.84 31.11
C LEU A 151 -21.69 -4.44 30.05
N LYS A 152 -21.52 -3.13 29.84
CA LYS A 152 -20.49 -2.54 28.98
C LYS A 152 -19.36 -1.98 29.85
N ILE A 153 -18.11 -2.34 29.53
CA ILE A 153 -16.90 -1.83 30.19
C ILE A 153 -15.94 -1.31 29.13
N ASP A 154 -15.66 -0.02 29.20
CA ASP A 154 -14.80 0.69 28.25
C ASP A 154 -14.23 1.87 29.05
N VAL A 155 -13.09 1.61 29.68
CA VAL A 155 -12.46 2.52 30.65
C VAL A 155 -11.01 2.80 30.26
N GLU A 156 -10.72 2.63 28.97
CA GLU A 156 -9.47 2.99 28.34
C GLU A 156 -8.28 2.37 29.09
N GLY A 157 -8.23 1.04 29.19
CA GLY A 157 -7.06 0.27 29.64
C GLY A 157 -7.05 -0.14 31.12
N THR A 158 -8.19 -0.02 31.82
CA THR A 158 -8.32 -0.48 33.22
C THR A 158 -9.47 -1.47 33.43
N GLU A 159 -9.91 -2.13 32.37
CA GLU A 159 -11.07 -3.04 32.31
C GLU A 159 -10.95 -4.18 33.34
N ALA A 160 -9.73 -4.73 33.50
CA ALA A 160 -9.47 -5.81 34.46
C ALA A 160 -9.73 -5.38 35.91
N SER A 161 -9.45 -4.12 36.25
CA SER A 161 -9.72 -3.55 37.57
C SER A 161 -11.22 -3.42 37.81
N VAL A 162 -11.99 -3.02 36.79
CA VAL A 162 -13.45 -2.94 36.87
C VAL A 162 -14.05 -4.32 37.10
N LEU A 163 -13.60 -5.33 36.35
CA LEU A 163 -14.07 -6.72 36.53
C LEU A 163 -13.75 -7.27 37.93
N ALA A 164 -12.60 -6.95 38.51
CA ALA A 164 -12.28 -7.31 39.89
C ALA A 164 -13.17 -6.59 40.94
N GLY A 165 -13.83 -5.50 40.53
CA GLY A 165 -14.77 -4.71 41.33
C GLY A 165 -16.20 -5.25 41.37
N ILE A 166 -16.50 -6.34 40.66
CA ILE A 166 -17.82 -6.98 40.63
C ILE A 166 -17.71 -8.46 41.00
N ASP A 167 -18.58 -8.93 41.90
CA ASP A 167 -18.69 -10.36 42.17
C ASP A 167 -19.67 -11.00 41.18
N LEU A 168 -19.10 -11.60 40.12
CA LEU A 168 -19.88 -12.27 39.08
C LEU A 168 -20.57 -13.54 39.57
N SER A 169 -20.33 -14.04 40.79
CA SER A 169 -21.14 -15.13 41.37
C SER A 169 -22.47 -14.64 41.94
N ILE A 170 -22.57 -13.35 42.23
CA ILE A 170 -23.76 -12.72 42.83
C ILE A 170 -24.50 -11.88 41.78
N ILE A 171 -23.76 -11.06 41.02
CA ILE A 171 -24.32 -10.18 40.00
C ILE A 171 -24.02 -10.79 38.64
N ARG A 172 -25.07 -11.24 37.93
CA ARG A 172 -24.98 -12.04 36.69
C ARG A 172 -25.52 -11.27 35.48
N PRO A 173 -24.72 -10.42 34.81
CA PRO A 173 -25.09 -9.89 33.51
C PRO A 173 -25.29 -11.01 32.47
N TRP A 174 -26.35 -10.95 31.66
CA TRP A 174 -26.52 -11.98 30.60
C TRP A 174 -25.43 -11.86 29.54
N VAL A 175 -25.05 -10.63 29.19
CA VAL A 175 -24.00 -10.31 28.22
C VAL A 175 -23.00 -9.35 28.85
N ILE A 176 -21.70 -9.60 28.67
CA ILE A 176 -20.63 -8.68 29.07
C ILE A 176 -19.88 -8.26 27.81
N MET A 177 -19.78 -6.96 27.57
CA MET A 177 -19.02 -6.38 26.47
C MET A 177 -17.89 -5.53 27.04
N ILE A 178 -16.66 -5.81 26.61
CA ILE A 178 -15.45 -5.18 27.14
C ILE A 178 -14.55 -4.74 25.99
N GLU A 179 -14.04 -3.51 26.05
CA GLU A 179 -12.96 -3.07 25.17
C GLU A 179 -11.70 -3.93 25.42
N SER A 180 -11.21 -4.60 24.38
CA SER A 180 -10.22 -5.68 24.51
C SER A 180 -9.12 -5.57 23.45
N THR A 181 -8.66 -4.35 23.16
CA THR A 181 -7.64 -4.10 22.14
C THR A 181 -6.31 -3.61 22.69
N GLU A 182 -5.23 -4.01 22.01
CA GLU A 182 -3.95 -3.28 22.12
C GLU A 182 -4.14 -1.82 21.68
N LEU A 183 -3.42 -0.90 22.33
CA LEU A 183 -3.48 0.54 22.03
C LEU A 183 -3.39 0.83 20.52
N PHE A 184 -4.44 1.44 19.96
CA PHE A 184 -4.55 1.83 18.56
C PHE A 184 -4.35 0.69 17.55
N SER A 185 -4.77 -0.52 17.92
CA SER A 185 -4.60 -1.74 17.13
C SER A 185 -5.88 -2.56 17.12
N ALA A 186 -6.14 -3.29 16.03
CA ALA A 186 -7.22 -4.27 15.96
C ALA A 186 -6.82 -5.65 16.53
N ARG A 187 -5.72 -5.72 17.29
CA ARG A 187 -5.26 -6.94 17.96
C ARG A 187 -5.93 -7.08 19.32
N GLU A 188 -6.63 -8.20 19.50
CA GLU A 188 -7.30 -8.53 20.75
C GLU A 188 -6.28 -8.83 21.86
N THR A 189 -6.44 -8.21 23.03
CA THR A 189 -5.67 -8.50 24.24
C THR A 189 -6.30 -9.67 25.00
N VAL A 190 -6.22 -10.87 24.41
CA VAL A 190 -6.99 -12.07 24.83
C VAL A 190 -6.59 -12.67 26.18
N SER A 191 -5.35 -12.51 26.66
CA SER A 191 -4.79 -13.48 27.60
C SER A 191 -5.22 -13.35 29.07
N GLY A 192 -5.66 -12.16 29.53
CA GLY A 192 -5.97 -11.92 30.95
C GLY A 192 -7.47 -11.85 31.29
N LEU A 193 -8.24 -11.08 30.51
CA LEU A 193 -9.66 -10.79 30.74
C LEU A 193 -10.55 -12.00 30.41
N SER A 194 -10.30 -12.64 29.26
CA SER A 194 -11.06 -13.80 28.79
C SER A 194 -10.94 -14.97 29.75
N SER A 195 -9.76 -15.22 30.30
CA SER A 195 -9.55 -16.30 31.29
C SER A 195 -10.35 -16.08 32.58
N SER A 196 -10.48 -14.83 33.04
CA SER A 196 -11.27 -14.51 34.24
C SER A 196 -12.77 -14.74 34.00
N LEU A 197 -13.30 -14.33 32.85
CA LEU A 197 -14.71 -14.50 32.51
C LEU A 197 -15.07 -15.96 32.24
N ILE A 198 -14.21 -16.69 31.51
CA ILE A 198 -14.38 -18.13 31.30
C ILE A 198 -14.40 -18.89 32.64
N ALA A 199 -13.55 -18.50 33.59
CA ALA A 199 -13.56 -19.10 34.94
C ALA A 199 -14.87 -18.84 35.73
N HIS A 200 -15.66 -17.85 35.32
CA HIS A 200 -16.97 -17.52 35.90
C HIS A 200 -18.15 -18.00 35.04
N ASN A 201 -17.92 -18.95 34.12
CA ASN A 201 -18.93 -19.54 33.22
C ASN A 201 -19.54 -18.52 32.25
N TYR A 202 -18.66 -17.73 31.61
CA TYR A 202 -19.02 -16.93 30.44
C TYR A 202 -18.31 -17.49 29.20
N THR A 203 -19.08 -17.62 28.13
CA THR A 203 -18.60 -18.06 26.82
C THR A 203 -18.32 -16.85 25.94
N HIS A 204 -17.14 -16.81 25.30
CA HIS A 204 -16.78 -15.77 24.34
C HIS A 204 -17.60 -15.92 23.05
N ALA A 205 -18.28 -14.84 22.64
CA ALA A 205 -19.18 -14.83 21.49
C ALA A 205 -18.53 -14.22 20.25
N LEU A 206 -17.96 -13.01 20.38
CA LEU A 206 -17.46 -12.23 19.26
C LEU A 206 -16.37 -11.27 19.73
N PHE A 207 -15.31 -11.17 18.92
CA PHE A 207 -14.43 -10.01 18.92
C PHE A 207 -14.69 -9.22 17.63
N ASP A 208 -15.11 -7.96 17.74
CA ASP A 208 -15.55 -7.14 16.61
C ASP A 208 -14.44 -6.23 16.03
N GLY A 209 -13.20 -6.39 16.52
CA GLY A 209 -12.06 -5.55 16.20
C GLY A 209 -11.76 -4.47 17.24
N LEU A 210 -12.67 -4.23 18.20
CA LEU A 210 -12.52 -3.28 19.30
C LEU A 210 -12.96 -3.87 20.66
N ASN A 211 -14.13 -4.50 20.67
CA ASN A 211 -14.79 -5.06 21.83
C ASN A 211 -14.88 -6.59 21.74
N SER A 212 -14.68 -7.26 22.86
CA SER A 212 -15.03 -8.67 23.05
C SER A 212 -16.37 -8.79 23.78
N ILE A 213 -17.27 -9.60 23.23
CA ILE A 213 -18.59 -9.89 23.77
C ILE A 213 -18.58 -11.30 24.35
N PHE A 214 -19.07 -11.42 25.59
CA PHE A 214 -19.22 -12.67 26.32
C PHE A 214 -20.68 -12.85 26.72
N VAL A 215 -21.14 -14.09 26.78
CA VAL A 215 -22.49 -14.45 27.23
C VAL A 215 -22.40 -15.42 28.40
N ALA A 216 -23.23 -15.22 29.41
CA ALA A 216 -23.32 -16.12 30.55
C ALA A 216 -23.83 -17.51 30.08
N ASP A 217 -23.27 -18.60 30.61
CA ASP A 217 -23.63 -19.95 30.18
C ASP A 217 -25.11 -20.28 30.40
N GLU A 218 -25.80 -19.62 31.34
CA GLU A 218 -27.23 -19.74 31.55
C GLU A 218 -28.08 -19.11 30.43
N HIS A 219 -27.48 -18.24 29.62
CA HIS A 219 -28.07 -17.55 28.46
C HIS A 219 -27.36 -17.91 27.14
N ILE A 220 -26.79 -19.11 27.07
CA ILE A 220 -26.03 -19.58 25.91
C ILE A 220 -26.86 -19.64 24.61
N ASP A 221 -28.19 -19.61 24.72
CA ASP A 221 -29.12 -19.49 23.58
C ASP A 221 -28.94 -18.16 22.82
N LEU A 222 -28.38 -17.14 23.46
CA LEU A 222 -28.03 -15.87 22.81
C LEU A 222 -26.72 -15.93 22.01
N LEU A 223 -25.86 -16.93 22.25
CA LEU A 223 -24.54 -17.06 21.61
C LEU A 223 -24.61 -16.98 20.07
N PRO A 224 -25.50 -17.69 19.36
CA PRO A 224 -25.58 -17.61 17.90
C PRO A 224 -26.01 -16.23 17.40
N LEU A 225 -26.70 -15.44 18.23
CA LEU A 225 -27.12 -14.08 17.90
C LEU A 225 -26.01 -13.06 18.19
N LEU A 226 -25.05 -13.38 19.06
CA LEU A 226 -23.94 -12.51 19.41
C LEU A 226 -22.66 -12.83 18.62
N SER A 227 -22.59 -13.96 17.91
CA SER A 227 -21.36 -14.52 17.35
C SER A 227 -20.80 -13.87 16.06
N TYR A 228 -21.41 -12.78 15.60
CA TYR A 228 -20.98 -12.06 14.40
C TYR A 228 -21.29 -10.57 14.52
N PRO A 229 -20.52 -9.68 13.87
CA PRO A 229 -20.73 -8.23 13.96
C PRO A 229 -22.06 -7.80 13.33
N ALA A 230 -22.43 -6.53 13.52
CA ALA A 230 -23.59 -5.95 12.84
C ALA A 230 -23.45 -6.14 11.33
N CYS A 231 -24.49 -6.64 10.67
CA CYS A 231 -24.44 -6.99 9.27
C CYS A 231 -25.77 -6.76 8.56
N VAL A 232 -25.80 -7.05 7.26
CA VAL A 232 -26.99 -6.86 6.41
C VAL A 232 -28.19 -7.74 6.78
N HIS A 233 -28.02 -8.70 7.68
CA HIS A 233 -29.09 -9.54 8.22
C HIS A 233 -29.82 -8.89 9.41
N ASP A 234 -29.25 -7.83 9.99
CA ASP A 234 -29.93 -7.02 10.98
C ASP A 234 -31.06 -6.20 10.33
N GLN A 235 -32.12 -5.90 11.10
CA GLN A 235 -33.20 -5.04 10.63
C GLN A 235 -32.62 -3.72 10.09
N PRO A 236 -33.25 -3.06 9.09
CA PRO A 236 -32.75 -1.80 8.57
C PRO A 236 -32.47 -0.85 9.73
N TYR A 237 -31.20 -0.47 9.88
CA TYR A 237 -30.77 0.47 10.88
C TYR A 237 -30.06 1.64 10.23
N ILE A 238 -30.23 2.81 10.83
CA ILE A 238 -29.55 4.03 10.42
C ILE A 238 -28.45 4.26 11.43
N ALA A 239 -27.19 4.26 10.98
CA ALA A 239 -26.10 4.80 11.78
C ALA A 239 -26.35 6.30 11.98
N SER A 240 -26.58 6.73 13.22
CA SER A 240 -26.86 8.12 13.57
C SER A 240 -25.75 9.10 13.17
N GLN A 241 -24.55 8.57 12.86
CA GLN A 241 -23.38 9.33 12.44
C GLN A 241 -23.35 9.64 10.95
N LEU A 242 -24.21 9.04 10.12
CA LEU A 242 -24.22 9.27 8.67
C LEU A 242 -24.40 10.76 8.30
N PRO A 243 -25.31 11.53 8.94
CA PRO A 243 -25.47 12.95 8.64
C PRO A 243 -24.31 13.81 9.14
N ALA A 244 -23.79 13.55 10.34
CA ALA A 244 -22.68 14.31 10.92
C ALA A 244 -21.34 14.04 10.19
N PHE A 245 -21.12 12.80 9.74
CA PHE A 245 -19.99 12.43 8.91
C PHE A 245 -20.06 13.10 7.53
N GLN A 246 -21.24 13.10 6.90
CA GLN A 246 -21.46 13.82 5.64
C GLN A 246 -21.22 15.33 5.79
N GLU A 247 -21.65 15.94 6.90
CA GLU A 247 -21.44 17.37 7.17
C GLU A 247 -19.99 17.69 7.50
N ALA A 248 -19.30 16.86 8.30
CA ALA A 248 -17.87 17.00 8.61
C ALA A 248 -16.97 16.82 7.38
N VAL A 249 -17.28 15.85 6.50
CA VAL A 249 -16.58 15.67 5.22
C VAL A 249 -16.82 16.89 4.33
N THR A 250 -18.05 17.40 4.26
CA THR A 250 -18.39 18.59 3.46
C THR A 250 -17.63 19.82 3.95
N GLN A 251 -17.59 20.06 5.26
CA GLN A 251 -16.85 21.17 5.85
C GLN A 251 -15.33 21.02 5.68
N SER A 252 -14.81 19.81 5.79
CA SER A 252 -13.38 19.52 5.56
C SER A 252 -12.98 19.76 4.11
N VAL A 253 -13.83 19.39 3.15
CA VAL A 253 -13.63 19.67 1.71
C VAL A 253 -13.65 21.17 1.45
N ILE A 254 -14.61 21.91 2.02
CA ILE A 254 -14.69 23.38 1.88
C ILE A 254 -13.44 24.05 2.49
N ALA A 255 -13.02 23.63 3.68
CA ALA A 255 -11.83 24.16 4.34
C ALA A 255 -10.55 23.87 3.54
N ALA A 256 -10.42 22.66 2.98
CA ALA A 256 -9.31 22.27 2.11
C ALA A 256 -9.29 23.10 0.81
N GLN A 257 -10.45 23.35 0.20
CA GLN A 257 -10.58 24.20 -0.99
C GLN A 257 -10.16 25.65 -0.70
N HIS A 258 -10.58 26.22 0.43
CA HIS A 258 -10.15 27.57 0.85
C HIS A 258 -8.65 27.64 1.16
N SER A 259 -8.09 26.60 1.76
CA SER A 259 -6.64 26.53 2.03
C SER A 259 -5.84 26.43 0.72
N ALA A 260 -6.29 25.58 -0.21
CA ALA A 260 -5.69 25.46 -1.53
C ALA A 260 -5.76 26.76 -2.34
N GLY A 261 -6.89 27.49 -2.27
CA GLY A 261 -7.03 28.81 -2.90
C GLY A 261 -6.02 29.83 -2.37
N ARG A 262 -5.85 29.92 -1.04
CA ARG A 262 -4.85 30.82 -0.43
C ARG A 262 -3.42 30.48 -0.83
N LEU A 263 -3.08 29.18 -0.84
CA LEU A 263 -1.76 28.72 -1.27
C LEU A 263 -1.50 29.02 -2.76
N LEU A 264 -2.53 28.91 -3.60
CA LEU A 264 -2.42 29.25 -5.01
C LEU A 264 -2.21 30.76 -5.23
N ASP A 265 -2.90 31.60 -4.46
CA ASP A 265 -2.71 33.06 -4.51
C ASP A 265 -1.30 33.44 -4.05
N GLU A 266 -0.81 32.88 -2.93
CA GLU A 266 0.56 33.10 -2.45
C GLU A 266 1.63 32.62 -3.45
N LEU A 267 1.42 31.47 -4.08
CA LEU A 267 2.32 30.96 -5.11
C LEU A 267 2.33 31.88 -6.33
N THR A 268 1.17 32.40 -6.73
CA THR A 268 1.04 33.33 -7.87
C THR A 268 1.78 34.64 -7.59
N GLU A 269 1.64 35.18 -6.37
CA GLU A 269 2.33 36.40 -5.94
C GLU A 269 3.86 36.20 -5.90
N LYS A 270 4.32 35.09 -5.32
CA LYS A 270 5.74 34.72 -5.31
C LYS A 270 6.31 34.52 -6.71
N ASN A 271 5.55 33.91 -7.61
CA ASN A 271 5.98 33.68 -8.99
C ASN A 271 6.13 35.00 -9.75
N SER A 272 5.18 35.93 -9.57
CA SER A 272 5.29 37.28 -10.15
C SER A 272 6.50 38.06 -9.60
N ALA A 273 6.78 37.96 -8.30
CA ALA A 273 7.97 38.57 -7.70
C ALA A 273 9.29 37.95 -8.20
N LEU A 274 9.30 36.63 -8.43
CA LEU A 274 10.43 35.91 -9.04
C LEU A 274 10.66 36.35 -10.49
N GLU A 275 9.60 36.49 -11.29
CA GLU A 275 9.68 36.97 -12.67
C GLU A 275 10.26 38.39 -12.76
N GLN A 276 9.82 39.29 -11.88
CA GLN A 276 10.38 40.65 -11.77
C GLN A 276 11.87 40.62 -11.38
N SER A 277 12.23 39.78 -10.41
CA SER A 277 13.61 39.62 -9.96
C SER A 277 14.49 39.08 -11.09
N LEU A 278 14.03 38.07 -11.82
CA LEU A 278 14.72 37.51 -12.98
C LEU A 278 14.95 38.55 -14.07
N SER A 279 13.92 39.33 -14.42
CA SER A 279 14.02 40.42 -15.39
C SER A 279 15.07 41.46 -14.98
N SER A 280 15.12 41.83 -13.70
CA SER A 280 16.12 42.78 -13.17
C SER A 280 17.55 42.23 -13.24
N LEU A 281 17.74 40.94 -12.95
CA LEU A 281 19.04 40.26 -13.02
C LEU A 281 19.52 40.13 -14.46
N GLU A 282 18.63 39.82 -15.40
CA GLU A 282 18.95 39.80 -16.83
C GLU A 282 19.36 41.17 -17.36
N ALA A 283 18.70 42.24 -16.92
CA ALA A 283 19.07 43.60 -17.28
C ALA A 283 20.48 43.97 -16.75
N ARG A 284 20.78 43.62 -15.48
CA ARG A 284 22.13 43.80 -14.90
C ARG A 284 23.19 43.00 -15.64
N ARG A 285 22.90 41.73 -15.97
CA ARG A 285 23.81 40.87 -16.74
C ARG A 285 24.09 41.45 -18.14
N ARG A 286 23.09 42.02 -18.81
CA ARG A 286 23.28 42.71 -20.11
C ARG A 286 24.18 43.94 -19.97
N ALA A 287 23.96 44.76 -18.94
CA ALA A 287 24.78 45.94 -18.68
C ALA A 287 26.25 45.56 -18.40
N GLN A 288 26.50 44.60 -17.52
CA GLN A 288 27.85 44.10 -17.23
C GLN A 288 28.54 43.52 -18.48
N ARG A 289 27.80 42.83 -19.35
CA ARG A 289 28.35 42.29 -20.60
C ARG A 289 28.76 43.41 -21.56
N HIS A 290 28.03 44.52 -21.59
CA HIS A 290 28.38 45.70 -22.38
C HIS A 290 29.65 46.37 -21.85
N GLU A 291 29.75 46.56 -20.53
CA GLU A 291 30.94 47.12 -19.86
C GLU A 291 32.18 46.25 -20.09
N ILE A 292 32.05 44.92 -20.04
CA ILE A 292 33.15 44.00 -20.38
C ILE A 292 33.61 44.16 -21.83
N LEU A 293 32.68 44.42 -22.77
CA LEU A 293 33.03 44.65 -24.18
C LEU A 293 33.78 45.97 -24.37
N GLU A 294 33.33 47.05 -23.73
CA GLU A 294 34.01 48.36 -23.75
C GLU A 294 35.42 48.30 -23.14
N LEU A 295 35.57 47.59 -22.01
CA LEU A 295 36.86 47.37 -21.37
C LEU A 295 37.80 46.56 -22.26
N ARG A 296 37.30 45.52 -22.94
CA ARG A 296 38.11 44.74 -23.90
C ARG A 296 38.58 45.58 -25.08
N GLU A 297 37.72 46.44 -25.62
CA GLU A 297 38.09 47.35 -26.72
C GLU A 297 39.17 48.35 -26.27
N SER A 298 39.02 48.89 -25.06
CA SER A 298 40.01 49.80 -24.45
C SER A 298 41.36 49.10 -24.23
N ILE A 299 41.36 47.86 -23.72
CA ILE A 299 42.58 47.05 -23.55
C ILE A 299 43.27 46.84 -24.90
N SER A 300 42.54 46.43 -25.94
CA SER A 300 43.09 46.26 -27.29
C SER A 300 43.59 47.58 -27.90
N GLY A 301 43.05 48.72 -27.50
CA GLY A 301 43.59 50.05 -27.85
C GLY A 301 44.94 50.30 -27.19
N VAL A 302 45.05 50.06 -25.88
CA VAL A 302 46.29 50.21 -25.10
C VAL A 302 47.38 49.25 -25.59
N GLU A 303 47.03 48.01 -25.94
CA GLU A 303 47.98 47.04 -26.50
C GLU A 303 48.55 47.51 -27.84
N ARG A 304 47.72 48.08 -28.73
CA ARG A 304 48.18 48.67 -30.00
C ARG A 304 49.13 49.86 -29.77
N GLU A 305 48.81 50.73 -28.82
CA GLU A 305 49.67 51.87 -28.45
C GLU A 305 51.03 51.38 -27.92
N ARG A 306 51.02 50.37 -27.03
CA ARG A 306 52.23 49.74 -26.49
C ARG A 306 53.09 49.17 -27.62
N ASP A 307 52.50 48.44 -28.55
CA ASP A 307 53.23 47.81 -29.65
C ASP A 307 53.82 48.87 -30.61
N HIS A 308 53.08 49.95 -30.87
CA HIS A 308 53.61 51.12 -31.58
C HIS A 308 54.82 51.76 -30.89
N ILE A 309 54.74 51.95 -29.57
CA ILE A 309 55.85 52.50 -28.76
C ILE A 309 57.06 51.56 -28.79
N LEU A 310 56.85 50.24 -28.69
CA LEU A 310 57.93 49.25 -28.76
C LEU A 310 58.65 49.29 -30.11
N VAL A 311 57.93 49.41 -31.23
CA VAL A 311 58.53 49.56 -32.56
C VAL A 311 59.28 50.88 -32.71
N ALA A 312 58.71 52.00 -32.24
CA ALA A 312 59.37 53.30 -32.27
C ALA A 312 60.66 53.31 -31.43
N ASN A 313 60.63 52.67 -30.25
CA ASN A 313 61.80 52.55 -29.40
C ASN A 313 62.88 51.66 -30.03
N HIS A 314 62.50 50.59 -30.72
CA HIS A 314 63.43 49.74 -31.47
C HIS A 314 64.15 50.53 -32.58
N ASN A 315 63.43 51.39 -33.31
CA ASN A 315 64.03 52.27 -34.33
C ASN A 315 64.98 53.33 -33.73
N ASN A 316 64.64 53.85 -32.55
CA ASN A 316 65.49 54.81 -31.83
C ASN A 316 66.79 54.17 -31.29
N VAL A 317 66.81 52.86 -31.01
CA VAL A 317 68.04 52.15 -30.61
C VAL A 317 69.07 52.17 -31.76
N ALA A 318 68.63 51.99 -33.01
CA ALA A 318 69.51 52.06 -34.18
C ALA A 318 70.08 53.47 -34.41
N GLU A 319 69.31 54.54 -34.17
CA GLU A 319 69.83 55.91 -34.18
C GLU A 319 70.79 56.18 -33.02
N ARG A 320 70.49 55.64 -31.82
CA ARG A 320 71.31 55.84 -30.62
C ARG A 320 72.69 55.21 -30.77
N ASP A 321 72.79 54.06 -31.42
CA ASP A 321 74.09 53.43 -31.76
C ASP A 321 74.87 54.26 -32.79
N ARG A 322 74.17 54.89 -33.74
CA ARG A 322 74.78 55.81 -34.72
C ARG A 322 75.30 57.09 -34.07
N TYR A 323 74.55 57.66 -33.12
CA TYR A 323 74.99 58.81 -32.33
C TYR A 323 76.13 58.45 -31.35
N ALA A 324 76.13 57.24 -30.79
CA ALA A 324 77.23 56.75 -29.95
C ALA A 324 78.55 56.65 -30.73
N GLN A 325 78.51 56.14 -31.97
CA GLN A 325 79.66 56.15 -32.88
C GLN A 325 80.12 57.58 -33.23
N LEU A 326 79.18 58.52 -33.39
CA LEU A 326 79.49 59.93 -33.64
C LEU A 326 80.14 60.61 -32.42
N VAL A 327 79.66 60.29 -31.22
CA VAL A 327 80.20 60.78 -29.95
C VAL A 327 81.61 60.24 -29.72
N ASP A 328 81.87 58.96 -30.01
CA ASP A 328 83.23 58.38 -29.96
C ASP A 328 84.18 59.06 -30.98
N ALA A 329 83.70 59.36 -32.19
CA ALA A 329 84.47 60.12 -33.18
C ALA A 329 84.77 61.56 -32.70
N ILE A 330 83.82 62.21 -32.02
CA ILE A 330 84.01 63.54 -31.42
C ILE A 330 85.01 63.46 -30.24
N HIS A 331 84.98 62.41 -29.41
CA HIS A 331 85.94 62.21 -28.31
C HIS A 331 87.38 61.98 -28.78
N GLN A 332 87.60 61.63 -30.04
CA GLN A 332 88.94 61.54 -30.64
C GLN A 332 89.45 62.86 -31.24
N THR A 333 88.63 63.93 -31.27
CA THR A 333 89.04 65.26 -31.79
C THR A 333 89.57 66.19 -30.70
N VAL A 334 90.61 66.97 -31.04
CA VAL A 334 91.43 67.79 -30.11
C VAL A 334 90.64 68.87 -29.32
N SER A 335 89.40 69.15 -29.72
CA SER A 335 88.51 70.15 -29.08
C SER A 335 87.82 69.66 -27.79
N TRP A 336 87.66 68.34 -27.60
CA TRP A 336 86.88 67.76 -26.48
C TRP A 336 87.49 67.98 -25.09
N ARG A 337 88.81 68.17 -25.02
CA ARG A 337 89.55 68.41 -23.76
C ARG A 337 89.27 69.80 -23.15
N VAL A 338 88.69 70.73 -23.91
CA VAL A 338 88.44 72.11 -23.47
C VAL A 338 87.06 72.28 -22.82
N THR A 339 86.08 71.43 -23.15
CA THR A 339 84.69 71.55 -22.64
C THR A 339 84.39 70.72 -21.38
N LYS A 340 85.40 70.02 -20.83
CA LYS A 340 85.26 69.10 -19.68
C LYS A 340 84.84 69.76 -18.35
N PRO A 341 85.16 71.04 -18.03
CA PRO A 341 84.75 71.62 -16.74
C PRO A 341 83.28 72.05 -16.67
N ILE A 342 82.60 72.23 -17.81
CA ILE A 342 81.28 72.92 -17.85
C ILE A 342 80.08 71.97 -17.67
N ARG A 343 80.31 70.64 -17.64
CA ARG A 343 79.22 69.64 -17.46
C ARG A 343 79.19 68.97 -16.08
N LEU A 344 79.97 69.48 -15.13
CA LEU A 344 79.99 69.03 -13.74
C LEU A 344 79.03 69.86 -12.89
N ILE A 345 77.73 69.81 -13.20
CA ILE A 345 76.59 70.09 -12.28
C ILE A 345 75.39 69.34 -12.88
N ARG A 346 75.33 68.04 -12.58
CA ARG A 346 74.11 67.23 -12.66
C ARG A 346 74.25 66.21 -11.54
N GLY A 347 73.61 66.48 -10.41
CA GLY A 347 73.67 65.61 -9.26
C GLY A 347 72.87 66.23 -8.13
N LEU A 348 71.63 65.78 -7.99
CA LEU A 348 71.06 65.36 -6.70
C LEU A 348 69.71 64.72 -6.99
N ALA A 349 69.71 63.40 -6.82
CA ALA A 349 68.57 62.52 -6.95
C ALA A 349 67.81 62.42 -5.62
N GLY A 350 66.53 62.07 -5.73
CA GLY A 350 65.84 61.24 -4.74
C GLY A 350 64.84 61.99 -3.86
N ARG A 351 63.56 61.58 -3.94
CA ARG A 351 62.93 60.77 -2.88
C ARG A 351 61.47 60.44 -3.22
N THR A 352 61.19 59.17 -3.07
CA THR A 352 59.88 58.53 -2.91
C THR A 352 59.15 59.03 -1.66
N GLN A 353 57.83 59.11 -1.72
CA GLN A 353 56.96 59.08 -0.55
C GLN A 353 55.64 58.36 -0.87
N ALA A 354 55.33 57.37 -0.02
CA ALA A 354 54.05 56.67 0.07
C ALA A 354 53.02 57.51 0.85
N VAL A 355 51.73 57.25 0.63
CA VAL A 355 50.58 57.83 1.35
C VAL A 355 49.59 56.70 1.71
N PRO A 356 48.90 56.79 2.86
CA PRO A 356 48.52 55.65 3.69
C PRO A 356 47.05 55.20 3.59
N SER A 357 46.82 54.04 4.20
CA SER A 357 45.55 53.38 4.49
C SER A 357 44.62 54.19 5.39
N GLN A 358 43.31 54.11 5.11
CA GLN A 358 42.24 54.42 6.05
C GLN A 358 41.17 53.32 6.05
N GLU A 359 40.68 53.07 7.26
CA GLU A 359 39.85 51.97 7.73
C GLU A 359 38.33 52.21 7.58
N THR A 360 37.62 51.08 7.46
CA THR A 360 36.28 50.75 7.98
C THR A 360 35.00 51.26 7.29
N ALA A 361 34.16 50.30 6.88
CA ALA A 361 32.75 50.26 7.25
C ALA A 361 32.25 48.80 7.25
N ALA A 362 31.56 48.43 8.33
CA ALA A 362 31.10 47.09 8.68
C ALA A 362 29.93 46.60 7.81
N ALA A 363 29.87 45.28 7.60
CA ALA A 363 28.77 44.57 6.95
C ALA A 363 27.57 44.39 7.91
N PRO A 364 26.32 44.47 7.41
CA PRO A 364 25.14 44.24 8.24
C PRO A 364 24.87 42.74 8.45
N ASP A 365 24.37 42.44 9.65
CA ASP A 365 23.94 41.13 10.15
C ASP A 365 22.91 40.44 9.26
N ALA A 366 23.18 39.17 8.94
CA ALA A 366 22.21 38.23 8.38
C ALA A 366 21.76 37.25 9.47
N LYS A 367 20.58 37.49 10.04
CA LYS A 367 19.79 36.46 10.71
C LYS A 367 18.74 35.94 9.73
N SER A 368 18.63 34.61 9.67
CA SER A 368 17.47 33.83 9.21
C SER A 368 17.22 33.71 7.70
N LEU A 369 17.75 32.65 7.11
CA LEU A 369 17.08 31.82 6.09
C LEU A 369 17.55 30.37 6.31
N ALA A 370 16.61 29.47 6.60
CA ALA A 370 16.86 28.05 6.86
C ALA A 370 17.52 27.33 5.67
N ASP A 371 18.37 26.35 5.99
CA ASP A 371 19.21 25.53 5.11
C ASP A 371 18.58 25.12 3.77
N LYS A 372 19.22 25.54 2.66
CA LYS A 372 18.97 25.01 1.31
C LYS A 372 20.05 24.05 0.81
N ASP A 373 21.14 23.89 1.54
CA ASP A 373 22.31 23.10 1.12
C ASP A 373 22.75 22.17 2.25
N SER A 374 21.94 21.18 2.62
CA SER A 374 22.49 20.08 3.43
C SER A 374 23.43 19.28 2.52
N PRO A 375 24.74 19.20 2.83
CA PRO A 375 25.66 18.38 2.05
C PRO A 375 25.21 16.90 2.10
N LEU A 376 25.58 16.13 1.06
CA LEU A 376 25.38 14.69 1.06
C LEU A 376 25.93 14.07 2.35
N SER A 377 25.18 13.13 2.93
CA SER A 377 25.64 12.41 4.11
C SER A 377 26.86 11.55 3.79
N ALA A 378 27.63 11.19 4.82
CA ALA A 378 28.73 10.24 4.66
C ALA A 378 28.27 8.92 4.03
N ALA A 379 27.08 8.44 4.39
CA ALA A 379 26.47 7.24 3.80
C ALA A 379 26.20 7.42 2.30
N ALA A 380 25.70 8.58 1.87
CA ALA A 380 25.48 8.89 0.46
C ALA A 380 26.79 8.95 -0.33
N LEU A 381 27.85 9.53 0.24
CA LEU A 381 29.18 9.52 -0.37
C LEU A 381 29.72 8.09 -0.55
N THR A 382 29.60 7.23 0.46
CA THR A 382 30.00 5.81 0.34
C THR A 382 29.25 5.08 -0.78
N ARG A 383 27.95 5.34 -0.95
CA ARG A 383 27.17 4.73 -2.05
C ARG A 383 27.57 5.29 -3.41
N LEU A 384 27.89 6.58 -3.51
CA LEU A 384 28.40 7.18 -4.74
C LEU A 384 29.72 6.54 -5.16
N GLU A 385 30.61 6.22 -4.21
CA GLU A 385 31.84 5.45 -4.51
C GLU A 385 31.54 4.04 -5.01
N GLN A 386 30.58 3.35 -4.39
CA GLN A 386 30.15 2.03 -4.83
C GLN A 386 29.62 2.05 -6.27
N VAL A 387 28.83 3.07 -6.63
CA VAL A 387 28.32 3.26 -7.99
C VAL A 387 29.40 3.69 -8.97
N ALA A 388 30.39 4.49 -8.55
CA ALA A 388 31.51 4.87 -9.40
C ALA A 388 32.26 3.65 -9.96
N PHE A 389 32.41 2.59 -9.15
CA PHE A 389 32.99 1.32 -9.58
C PHE A 389 32.14 0.57 -10.62
N LEU A 390 30.81 0.74 -10.61
CA LEU A 390 29.93 0.19 -11.64
C LEU A 390 30.03 0.97 -12.95
N ILE A 391 30.24 2.28 -12.87
CA ILE A 391 30.35 3.19 -14.01
C ILE A 391 31.68 3.02 -14.74
N ASP A 392 32.77 2.87 -13.98
CA ASP A 392 34.12 2.63 -14.49
C ASP A 392 34.88 1.69 -13.54
N PRO A 393 34.95 0.38 -13.84
CA PRO A 393 35.66 -0.60 -13.02
C PRO A 393 37.18 -0.35 -12.92
N ASP A 394 37.79 0.31 -13.92
CA ASP A 394 39.25 0.45 -14.04
C ASP A 394 39.81 1.66 -13.25
N ILE A 395 38.93 2.56 -12.80
CA ILE A 395 39.28 3.83 -12.13
C ILE A 395 40.05 3.66 -10.81
N THR A 396 39.89 2.52 -10.13
CA THR A 396 40.44 2.27 -8.79
C THR A 396 41.97 2.31 -8.72
N SER A 397 42.64 2.18 -9.88
CA SER A 397 44.10 2.19 -9.97
C SER A 397 44.75 3.59 -10.10
N HIS A 398 44.02 4.61 -10.58
CA HIS A 398 44.58 5.92 -10.92
C HIS A 398 44.07 7.10 -10.06
N ALA A 399 42.98 6.91 -9.31
CA ALA A 399 42.25 8.01 -8.65
C ALA A 399 42.22 7.97 -7.11
N SER A 400 42.98 7.08 -6.47
CA SER A 400 42.94 6.85 -5.01
C SER A 400 43.29 8.07 -4.13
N GLN A 401 43.84 9.14 -4.74
CA GLN A 401 44.22 10.39 -4.06
C GLN A 401 43.18 11.52 -4.20
N LEU A 402 42.18 11.40 -5.08
CA LEU A 402 41.12 12.39 -5.26
C LEU A 402 40.06 12.26 -4.16
N ASP A 403 39.27 13.31 -3.91
CA ASP A 403 38.10 13.18 -3.04
C ASP A 403 36.97 12.39 -3.75
N THR A 404 35.95 11.96 -3.00
CA THR A 404 34.85 11.14 -3.53
C THR A 404 34.14 11.80 -4.71
N PHE A 405 33.96 13.13 -4.67
CA PHE A 405 33.19 13.88 -5.66
C PHE A 405 33.97 13.97 -6.98
N ASP A 406 35.24 14.33 -6.90
CA ASP A 406 36.16 14.38 -8.03
C ASP A 406 36.34 13.02 -8.69
N ARG A 407 36.40 11.94 -7.89
CA ARG A 407 36.46 10.57 -8.42
C ARG A 407 35.21 10.22 -9.21
N VAL A 408 34.03 10.44 -8.64
CA VAL A 408 32.76 10.14 -9.31
C VAL A 408 32.62 10.98 -10.59
N ALA A 409 32.99 12.26 -10.55
CA ALA A 409 33.01 13.14 -11.72
C ALA A 409 33.98 12.65 -12.81
N ALA A 410 35.15 12.14 -12.43
CA ALA A 410 36.10 11.54 -13.37
C ALA A 410 35.54 10.26 -14.01
N CYS A 411 34.95 9.35 -13.22
CA CYS A 411 34.26 8.15 -13.74
C CYS A 411 33.17 8.51 -14.73
N LEU A 412 32.33 9.49 -14.39
CA LEU A 412 31.25 9.96 -15.25
C LEU A 412 31.77 10.59 -16.56
N SER A 413 32.92 11.27 -16.50
CA SER A 413 33.57 11.83 -17.70
C SER A 413 34.13 10.75 -18.63
N ALA A 414 34.63 9.66 -18.06
CA ALA A 414 35.23 8.54 -18.78
C ALA A 414 34.22 7.46 -19.19
N SER A 415 33.01 7.48 -18.62
CA SER A 415 32.01 6.44 -18.79
C SER A 415 31.53 6.32 -20.24
N THR A 416 31.34 5.07 -20.67
CA THR A 416 30.67 4.72 -21.93
C THR A 416 29.18 4.41 -21.75
N LEU A 417 28.67 4.47 -20.51
CA LEU A 417 27.27 4.22 -20.21
C LEU A 417 26.38 5.34 -20.76
N GLU A 418 25.13 4.99 -21.09
CA GLU A 418 24.13 5.98 -21.46
C GLU A 418 23.92 6.98 -20.32
N PRO A 419 23.76 8.30 -20.60
CA PRO A 419 23.60 9.31 -19.57
C PRO A 419 22.43 9.06 -18.62
N THR A 420 21.38 8.37 -19.08
CA THR A 420 20.24 7.94 -18.23
C THR A 420 20.62 6.86 -17.23
N THR A 421 21.48 5.91 -17.63
CA THR A 421 22.01 4.87 -16.75
C THR A 421 22.85 5.48 -15.64
N SER A 422 23.81 6.34 -16.02
CA SER A 422 24.67 7.04 -15.07
C SER A 422 23.87 7.93 -14.12
N ALA A 423 22.90 8.69 -14.65
CA ALA A 423 22.03 9.53 -13.84
C ALA A 423 21.20 8.71 -12.84
N TRP A 424 20.59 7.61 -13.28
CA TRP A 424 19.79 6.75 -12.40
C TRP A 424 20.63 6.20 -11.24
N LEU A 425 21.81 5.64 -11.54
CA LEU A 425 22.71 5.08 -10.53
C LEU A 425 23.16 6.14 -9.50
N VAL A 426 23.54 7.33 -9.97
CA VAL A 426 23.98 8.43 -9.10
C VAL A 426 22.83 8.93 -8.22
N LEU A 427 21.61 9.05 -8.75
CA LEU A 427 20.45 9.46 -7.96
C LEU A 427 20.09 8.43 -6.89
N VAL A 428 20.07 7.14 -7.23
CA VAL A 428 19.82 6.06 -6.25
C VAL A 428 20.90 6.04 -5.17
N ALA A 429 22.17 6.20 -5.54
CA ALA A 429 23.27 6.29 -4.58
C ALA A 429 23.15 7.51 -3.67
N ALA A 430 22.75 8.67 -4.19
CA ALA A 430 22.54 9.84 -3.37
C ALA A 430 21.38 9.63 -2.39
N GLY A 431 20.18 9.32 -2.89
CA GLY A 431 18.95 9.34 -2.09
C GLY A 431 18.53 8.04 -1.41
N SER A 432 19.22 6.91 -1.65
CA SER A 432 18.81 5.55 -1.26
C SER A 432 17.33 5.24 -1.53
N ALA A 433 16.84 5.75 -2.67
CA ALA A 433 15.46 5.63 -3.13
C ALA A 433 15.44 5.65 -4.66
N TYR A 434 14.50 4.93 -5.28
CA TYR A 434 14.39 4.87 -6.74
C TYR A 434 13.81 6.18 -7.29
N PRO A 435 14.50 6.86 -8.23
CA PRO A 435 14.01 8.11 -8.80
C PRO A 435 12.88 7.87 -9.82
N ASN A 436 12.08 8.91 -10.05
CA ASN A 436 11.09 8.96 -11.11
C ASN A 436 11.67 9.34 -12.49
N ASP A 437 10.87 9.17 -13.52
CA ASP A 437 11.27 9.38 -14.92
C ASP A 437 11.67 10.84 -15.20
N VAL A 438 10.97 11.80 -14.58
CA VAL A 438 11.30 13.22 -14.68
C VAL A 438 12.64 13.54 -14.02
N GLU A 439 12.93 12.99 -12.85
CA GLU A 439 14.18 13.18 -12.12
C GLU A 439 15.37 12.66 -12.91
N VAL A 440 15.28 11.42 -13.39
CA VAL A 440 16.32 10.80 -14.23
C VAL A 440 16.52 11.59 -15.52
N ALA A 441 15.44 11.99 -16.20
CA ALA A 441 15.53 12.73 -17.46
C ALA A 441 16.20 14.10 -17.28
N LYS A 442 15.91 14.81 -16.18
CA LYS A 442 16.56 16.09 -15.84
C LYS A 442 18.05 15.89 -15.54
N ALA A 443 18.36 14.92 -14.69
CA ALA A 443 19.74 14.61 -14.29
C ALA A 443 20.59 14.15 -15.49
N ALA A 444 20.06 13.27 -16.34
CA ALA A 444 20.72 12.83 -17.57
C ALA A 444 20.92 13.97 -18.58
N ARG A 445 20.00 14.93 -18.65
CA ARG A 445 20.16 16.13 -19.48
C ARG A 445 21.27 17.02 -18.95
N ALA A 446 21.34 17.25 -17.64
CA ALA A 446 22.41 18.02 -17.01
C ALA A 446 23.78 17.37 -17.32
N LEU A 447 23.90 16.05 -17.16
CA LEU A 447 25.13 15.33 -17.51
C LEU A 447 25.55 15.57 -18.98
N ARG A 448 24.60 15.51 -19.92
CA ARG A 448 24.90 15.70 -21.36
C ARG A 448 25.31 17.12 -21.73
N LEU A 449 24.71 18.13 -21.10
CA LEU A 449 24.88 19.54 -21.50
C LEU A 449 25.98 20.24 -20.73
N ASP A 450 26.04 19.98 -19.42
CA ASP A 450 26.83 20.75 -18.46
C ASP A 450 27.91 19.91 -17.77
N GLY A 451 27.93 18.59 -18.02
CA GLY A 451 28.94 17.66 -17.53
C GLY A 451 28.65 17.07 -16.14
N PRO A 452 29.60 16.28 -15.59
CA PRO A 452 29.40 15.51 -14.37
C PRO A 452 29.10 16.32 -13.10
N GLU A 453 29.71 17.49 -12.94
CA GLU A 453 29.46 18.37 -11.79
C GLU A 453 27.97 18.75 -11.69
N ALA A 454 27.33 19.04 -12.83
CA ALA A 454 25.92 19.37 -12.88
C ALA A 454 25.01 18.18 -12.50
N LEU A 455 25.41 16.94 -12.82
CA LEU A 455 24.71 15.75 -12.37
C LEU A 455 24.82 15.58 -10.84
N LEU A 456 26.01 15.80 -10.28
CA LEU A 456 26.21 15.69 -8.84
C LEU A 456 25.46 16.78 -8.06
N ASP A 457 25.33 17.99 -8.62
CA ASP A 457 24.44 19.03 -8.09
C ASP A 457 22.96 18.61 -8.10
N HIS A 458 22.54 17.91 -9.16
CA HIS A 458 21.21 17.30 -9.20
C HIS A 458 21.04 16.22 -8.13
N ALA A 459 22.08 15.43 -7.87
CA ALA A 459 22.08 14.39 -6.84
C ALA A 459 21.97 14.99 -5.43
N ASN A 460 22.68 16.10 -5.15
CA ASN A 460 22.55 16.87 -3.91
C ASN A 460 21.10 17.33 -3.67
N ARG A 461 20.46 17.90 -4.70
CA ARG A 461 19.05 18.35 -4.61
C ARG A 461 18.10 17.17 -4.37
N TYR A 462 18.28 16.07 -5.10
CA TYR A 462 17.49 14.86 -4.95
C TYR A 462 17.61 14.26 -3.54
N PHE A 463 18.82 14.21 -2.99
CA PHE A 463 19.05 13.79 -1.61
C PHE A 463 18.27 14.66 -0.61
N ALA A 464 18.34 15.99 -0.77
CA ALA A 464 17.59 16.91 0.09
C ALA A 464 16.06 16.74 -0.04
N ASP A 465 15.55 16.43 -1.24
CA ASP A 465 14.14 16.10 -1.45
C ASP A 465 13.74 14.78 -0.76
N CYS A 466 14.59 13.75 -0.82
CA CYS A 466 14.38 12.50 -0.08
C CYS A 466 14.33 12.74 1.44
N CYS A 467 15.26 13.54 1.99
CA CYS A 467 15.25 13.89 3.41
C CYS A 467 13.97 14.64 3.81
N ARG A 468 13.54 15.63 3.00
CA ARG A 468 12.29 16.39 3.24
C ARG A 468 11.05 15.52 3.20
N SER A 469 11.08 14.45 2.41
CA SER A 469 9.98 13.51 2.25
C SER A 469 9.96 12.41 3.33
N GLY A 470 10.88 12.46 4.31
CA GLY A 470 10.95 11.49 5.40
C GLY A 470 11.48 10.11 4.99
N ARG A 471 12.13 9.98 3.81
CA ARG A 471 12.70 8.71 3.35
C ARG A 471 13.96 8.37 4.15
N ALA A 472 14.22 7.08 4.33
CA ALA A 472 15.47 6.61 4.90
C ALA A 472 16.64 6.84 3.91
N THR A 473 17.43 7.88 4.15
CA THR A 473 18.53 8.31 3.26
C THR A 473 19.91 7.71 3.60
N ASP A 474 19.98 6.85 4.59
CA ASP A 474 21.18 6.23 5.14
C ASP A 474 21.32 4.73 4.82
N LEU A 475 20.31 4.13 4.19
CA LEU A 475 20.33 2.72 3.80
C LEU A 475 21.45 2.44 2.78
N PRO A 476 22.29 1.41 2.99
CA PRO A 476 23.33 1.03 2.03
C PRO A 476 22.75 0.36 0.78
N LEU A 477 23.52 0.32 -0.32
CA LEU A 477 23.12 -0.40 -1.53
C LEU A 477 23.58 -1.86 -1.50
N GLU A 478 22.74 -2.74 -2.00
CA GLU A 478 23.05 -4.12 -2.38
C GLU A 478 22.97 -4.23 -3.90
N ILE A 479 24.12 -4.31 -4.56
CA ILE A 479 24.17 -4.50 -6.02
C ILE A 479 24.01 -5.98 -6.32
N VAL A 480 22.93 -6.32 -7.02
CA VAL A 480 22.65 -7.66 -7.53
C VAL A 480 23.00 -7.64 -9.01
N SER A 481 24.09 -8.31 -9.37
CA SER A 481 24.63 -8.32 -10.73
C SER A 481 24.36 -9.65 -11.43
N GLU A 482 24.01 -9.60 -12.72
CA GLU A 482 23.88 -10.78 -13.60
C GLU A 482 23.02 -11.90 -12.99
N SER A 483 21.98 -11.54 -12.25
CA SER A 483 21.09 -12.47 -11.53
C SER A 483 19.63 -12.24 -11.90
N VAL A 484 18.73 -13.07 -11.38
CA VAL A 484 17.27 -12.90 -11.55
C VAL A 484 16.66 -12.40 -10.26
N MET A 485 16.13 -11.18 -10.30
CA MET A 485 15.37 -10.57 -9.21
C MET A 485 13.88 -10.79 -9.46
N VAL A 486 13.13 -11.21 -8.44
CA VAL A 486 11.69 -11.45 -8.54
C VAL A 486 10.99 -10.65 -7.47
N ASP A 487 10.12 -9.73 -7.90
CA ASP A 487 9.38 -8.87 -6.98
C ASP A 487 8.05 -9.52 -6.58
N VAL A 488 7.95 -9.91 -5.31
CA VAL A 488 6.81 -10.64 -4.75
C VAL A 488 6.10 -9.83 -3.66
N SER A 489 6.21 -8.50 -3.73
CA SER A 489 5.79 -7.57 -2.68
C SER A 489 4.38 -7.82 -2.15
N HIS A 490 3.39 -7.95 -3.04
CA HIS A 490 1.99 -8.10 -2.70
C HIS A 490 1.72 -9.48 -2.07
N THR A 491 2.19 -10.55 -2.72
CA THR A 491 1.95 -11.92 -2.25
C THR A 491 2.71 -12.24 -0.95
N ALA A 492 3.87 -11.63 -0.73
CA ALA A 492 4.63 -11.78 0.51
C ALA A 492 4.01 -10.99 1.69
N ALA A 493 3.35 -9.87 1.41
CA ALA A 493 2.71 -9.03 2.43
C ALA A 493 1.39 -9.62 2.97
N HIS A 494 0.71 -10.49 2.20
CA HIS A 494 -0.62 -10.98 2.54
C HIS A 494 -0.69 -12.51 2.70
N SER A 495 -1.44 -12.97 3.70
CA SER A 495 -1.78 -14.40 3.89
C SER A 495 -2.94 -14.88 3.01
N LEU A 496 -3.44 -14.04 2.10
CA LEU A 496 -4.50 -14.39 1.17
C LEU A 496 -4.00 -15.45 0.16
N HIS A 497 -4.93 -16.30 -0.28
CA HIS A 497 -4.70 -17.42 -1.20
C HIS A 497 -5.57 -17.28 -2.46
N THR A 498 -5.61 -16.09 -3.05
CA THR A 498 -6.33 -15.86 -4.32
C THR A 498 -5.62 -16.54 -5.49
N GLY A 499 -6.27 -16.56 -6.67
CA GLY A 499 -5.72 -17.19 -7.88
C GLY A 499 -4.34 -16.66 -8.29
N ILE A 500 -4.13 -15.33 -8.27
CA ILE A 500 -2.84 -14.70 -8.60
C ILE A 500 -1.77 -15.16 -7.62
N GLN A 501 -2.03 -15.00 -6.32
CA GLN A 501 -1.08 -15.35 -5.24
C GLN A 501 -0.69 -16.83 -5.28
N ARG A 502 -1.64 -17.73 -5.59
CA ARG A 502 -1.33 -19.16 -5.77
C ARG A 502 -0.38 -19.36 -6.95
N VAL A 503 -0.69 -18.83 -8.13
CA VAL A 503 0.18 -18.92 -9.32
C VAL A 503 1.57 -18.39 -9.00
N THR A 504 1.66 -17.22 -8.37
CA THR A 504 2.92 -16.59 -7.98
C THR A 504 3.73 -17.48 -7.04
N ARG A 505 3.13 -17.98 -5.96
CA ARG A 505 3.82 -18.87 -5.00
C ARG A 505 4.27 -20.17 -5.63
N GLU A 506 3.40 -20.85 -6.37
CA GLU A 506 3.72 -22.11 -7.04
C GLU A 506 4.87 -21.96 -8.04
N THR A 507 4.82 -20.89 -8.84
CA THR A 507 5.79 -20.64 -9.90
C THR A 507 7.15 -20.26 -9.33
N VAL A 508 7.16 -19.27 -8.43
CA VAL A 508 8.40 -18.71 -7.89
C VAL A 508 9.06 -19.67 -6.90
N SER A 509 8.30 -20.43 -6.09
CA SER A 509 8.89 -21.44 -5.22
C SER A 509 9.61 -22.53 -6.00
N GLU A 510 9.09 -22.94 -7.17
CA GLU A 510 9.80 -23.88 -8.04
C GLU A 510 11.07 -23.24 -8.63
N TRP A 511 11.04 -21.97 -9.01
CA TRP A 511 12.25 -21.27 -9.47
C TRP A 511 13.33 -21.20 -8.39
N VAL A 512 12.97 -20.81 -7.17
CA VAL A 512 13.89 -20.78 -6.02
C VAL A 512 14.44 -22.18 -5.70
N ALA A 513 13.64 -23.23 -5.88
CA ALA A 513 14.08 -24.61 -5.65
C ALA A 513 15.02 -25.15 -6.75
N THR A 514 14.90 -24.63 -7.98
CA THR A 514 15.60 -25.16 -9.17
C THR A 514 16.77 -24.28 -9.63
N HIS A 515 16.80 -23.00 -9.27
CA HIS A 515 17.79 -22.00 -9.67
C HIS A 515 18.42 -21.37 -8.43
N GLY A 516 19.74 -21.33 -8.35
CA GLY A 516 20.49 -20.89 -7.16
C GLY A 516 20.70 -19.37 -7.04
N ASP A 517 20.30 -18.61 -8.06
CA ASP A 517 20.59 -17.19 -8.26
C ASP A 517 19.33 -16.29 -8.22
N VAL A 518 18.22 -16.82 -7.71
CA VAL A 518 16.96 -16.07 -7.58
C VAL A 518 16.98 -15.16 -6.35
N VAL A 519 16.82 -13.87 -6.57
CA VAL A 519 16.75 -12.83 -5.54
C VAL A 519 15.31 -12.37 -5.36
N LEU A 520 14.66 -12.81 -4.28
CA LEU A 520 13.33 -12.33 -3.93
C LEU A 520 13.38 -10.96 -3.27
N VAL A 521 12.49 -10.06 -3.70
CA VAL A 521 12.40 -8.70 -3.18
C VAL A 521 10.97 -8.27 -2.85
N HIS A 522 10.88 -7.31 -1.95
CA HIS A 522 9.67 -6.61 -1.54
C HIS A 522 9.92 -5.10 -1.67
N TRP A 523 8.94 -4.38 -2.19
CA TRP A 523 8.96 -2.93 -2.38
C TRP A 523 8.66 -2.23 -1.06
N ASP A 524 9.67 -1.59 -0.48
CA ASP A 524 9.50 -0.75 0.70
C ASP A 524 8.98 0.63 0.27
N PHE A 525 7.72 0.90 0.56
CA PHE A 525 7.08 2.19 0.23
C PHE A 525 7.62 3.35 1.07
N SER A 526 8.18 3.10 2.26
CA SER A 526 8.78 4.15 3.09
C SER A 526 10.12 4.61 2.54
N ALA A 527 10.93 3.67 2.06
CA ALA A 527 12.20 3.96 1.39
C ALA A 527 12.04 4.25 -0.12
N ASN A 528 10.87 3.95 -0.70
CA ASN A 528 10.61 3.96 -2.14
C ASN A 528 11.67 3.16 -2.92
N SER A 529 11.91 1.91 -2.50
CA SER A 529 12.92 1.05 -3.11
C SER A 529 12.69 -0.44 -2.77
N PRO A 530 13.19 -1.37 -3.58
CA PRO A 530 13.12 -2.79 -3.25
C PRO A 530 14.16 -3.16 -2.18
N ARG A 531 13.76 -4.06 -1.27
CA ARG A 531 14.61 -4.72 -0.26
C ARG A 531 14.45 -6.24 -0.34
N ARG A 532 15.38 -6.98 0.26
CA ARG A 532 15.20 -8.42 0.51
C ARG A 532 13.96 -8.66 1.39
N LEU A 533 13.31 -9.80 1.23
CA LEU A 533 12.23 -10.25 2.12
C LEU A 533 12.75 -10.42 3.55
N SER A 534 11.90 -10.14 4.52
CA SER A 534 12.09 -10.53 5.92
C SER A 534 11.86 -12.03 6.10
N THR A 535 12.34 -12.60 7.19
CA THR A 535 12.13 -14.01 7.53
C THR A 535 10.63 -14.37 7.51
N ILE A 536 9.79 -13.51 8.11
CA ILE A 536 8.33 -13.72 8.14
C ILE A 536 7.71 -13.68 6.72
N GLU A 537 8.21 -12.82 5.85
CA GLU A 537 7.74 -12.74 4.46
C GLU A 537 8.20 -13.96 3.64
N VAL A 538 9.42 -14.45 3.87
CA VAL A 538 9.92 -15.69 3.26
C VAL A 538 9.04 -16.87 3.67
N ASP A 539 8.77 -17.03 4.97
CA ASP A 539 7.96 -18.12 5.51
C ASP A 539 6.54 -18.11 4.88
N ARG A 540 5.93 -16.92 4.79
CA ARG A 540 4.60 -16.74 4.16
C ARG A 540 4.58 -16.99 2.66
N PHE A 541 5.70 -16.79 1.98
CA PHE A 541 5.76 -16.85 0.52
C PHE A 541 6.24 -18.21 0.01
N VAL A 542 7.44 -18.65 0.44
CA VAL A 542 8.09 -19.86 -0.08
C VAL A 542 7.52 -21.12 0.55
N ASP A 543 7.38 -21.13 1.89
CA ASP A 543 6.95 -22.29 2.68
C ASP A 543 5.43 -22.29 2.97
N TRP A 544 4.66 -21.63 2.12
CA TRP A 544 3.22 -21.39 2.30
C TRP A 544 2.37 -22.68 2.44
N ARG A 545 2.72 -23.78 1.76
CA ARG A 545 2.00 -25.07 1.89
C ARG A 545 2.12 -25.70 3.28
N GLN A 546 3.20 -25.38 4.01
CA GLN A 546 3.42 -25.89 5.36
C GLN A 546 2.53 -25.16 6.37
N HIS A 547 2.27 -23.88 6.13
CA HIS A 547 1.36 -23.04 6.92
C HIS A 547 -0.11 -23.47 6.81
N LEU A 548 -0.52 -24.07 5.69
CA LEU A 548 -1.89 -24.56 5.49
C LEU A 548 -2.22 -25.80 6.34
N ASN A 549 -1.21 -26.56 6.79
CA ASN A 549 -1.40 -27.83 7.49
C ASN A 549 -1.18 -27.75 9.02
N GLY A 550 -1.09 -26.55 9.60
CA GLY A 550 -0.94 -26.36 11.05
C GLY A 550 0.37 -26.90 11.66
N GLY A 551 1.35 -27.25 10.83
CA GLY A 551 2.64 -27.79 11.26
C GLY A 551 3.76 -26.76 11.18
N SER A 552 4.26 -26.31 12.33
CA SER A 552 5.52 -25.57 12.43
C SER A 552 6.58 -26.52 13.00
N THR A 553 7.44 -27.13 12.17
CA THR A 553 8.67 -27.82 12.64
C THR A 553 9.75 -28.03 11.55
N THR A 554 10.10 -27.04 10.73
CA THR A 554 11.38 -27.07 9.98
C THR A 554 12.04 -25.69 9.99
N GLU A 555 13.37 -25.67 10.08
CA GLU A 555 14.15 -24.43 10.01
C GLU A 555 13.83 -23.69 8.70
N PRO A 556 13.56 -22.37 8.74
CA PRO A 556 13.34 -21.56 7.54
C PRO A 556 14.47 -21.76 6.53
N ARG A 557 14.16 -21.88 5.23
CA ARG A 557 15.20 -21.79 4.21
C ARG A 557 15.86 -20.41 4.34
N GLU A 558 17.18 -20.36 4.51
CA GLU A 558 17.94 -19.10 4.54
C GLU A 558 17.82 -18.38 3.20
N ILE A 559 16.79 -17.55 3.05
CA ILE A 559 16.68 -16.52 2.03
C ILE A 559 16.91 -15.21 2.80
N GLY A 560 17.99 -14.50 2.46
CA GLY A 560 18.59 -13.47 3.32
C GLY A 560 17.59 -12.54 4.02
N ASN A 561 17.74 -12.39 5.35
CA ASN A 561 16.92 -11.53 6.20
C ASN A 561 16.74 -10.12 5.58
N ALA A 562 15.59 -9.47 5.87
CA ALA A 562 15.30 -8.10 5.44
C ALA A 562 16.50 -7.21 5.77
N SER A 563 17.24 -6.83 4.72
CA SER A 563 18.64 -6.48 4.88
C SER A 563 18.84 -5.04 5.34
N GLY A 564 17.76 -4.25 5.46
CA GLY A 564 17.84 -2.80 5.63
C GLY A 564 18.62 -2.14 4.49
N ARG A 565 18.72 -2.79 3.32
CA ARG A 565 19.47 -2.33 2.15
C ARG A 565 18.54 -2.09 0.98
N VAL A 566 18.94 -1.13 0.14
CA VAL A 566 18.34 -0.88 -1.17
C VAL A 566 18.93 -1.83 -2.18
N VAL A 567 18.12 -2.71 -2.75
CA VAL A 567 18.55 -3.66 -3.79
C VAL A 567 18.60 -2.95 -5.14
N VAL A 568 19.70 -3.12 -5.89
CA VAL A 568 19.89 -2.55 -7.23
C VAL A 568 20.22 -3.69 -8.21
N PRO A 569 19.32 -4.03 -9.15
CA PRO A 569 19.52 -5.13 -10.09
C PRO A 569 20.35 -4.67 -11.30
N TRP A 570 21.67 -4.61 -11.16
CA TRP A 570 22.59 -4.23 -12.23
C TRP A 570 22.73 -5.35 -13.27
N ASN A 571 22.52 -5.07 -14.55
CA ASN A 571 22.62 -6.06 -15.64
C ASN A 571 21.87 -7.38 -15.35
N SER A 572 20.76 -7.26 -14.64
CA SER A 572 19.97 -8.39 -14.14
C SER A 572 18.61 -8.46 -14.85
N VAL A 573 17.83 -9.51 -14.58
CA VAL A 573 16.43 -9.61 -15.01
C VAL A 573 15.55 -9.35 -13.80
N LEU A 574 14.62 -8.38 -13.89
CA LEU A 574 13.53 -8.22 -12.93
C LEU A 574 12.28 -8.91 -13.47
N ILE A 575 11.72 -9.85 -12.70
CA ILE A 575 10.45 -10.51 -13.00
C ILE A 575 9.36 -9.98 -12.05
N ILE A 576 8.22 -9.60 -12.61
CA ILE A 576 6.99 -9.25 -11.89
C ILE A 576 5.96 -10.37 -12.09
N PRO A 577 5.84 -11.34 -11.16
CA PRO A 577 4.94 -12.48 -11.25
C PRO A 577 3.53 -12.20 -10.72
N GLU A 578 3.20 -10.98 -10.34
CA GLU A 578 1.94 -10.59 -9.68
C GLU A 578 1.49 -9.20 -10.14
N LEU A 579 0.29 -8.77 -9.73
CA LEU A 579 -0.18 -7.43 -10.07
C LEU A 579 0.60 -6.37 -9.28
N ALA A 580 1.19 -5.41 -9.99
CA ALA A 580 1.73 -4.19 -9.43
C ALA A 580 0.88 -3.00 -9.92
N ALA A 581 0.28 -2.27 -9.00
CA ALA A 581 -0.63 -1.15 -9.31
C ALA A 581 -0.28 0.13 -8.54
N GLU A 582 0.62 0.04 -7.58
CA GLU A 582 1.05 1.16 -6.77
C GLU A 582 1.92 2.11 -7.63
N PRO A 583 1.63 3.44 -7.63
CA PRO A 583 2.31 4.39 -8.50
C PRO A 583 3.84 4.38 -8.37
N ASP A 584 4.35 4.38 -7.14
CA ASP A 584 5.77 4.44 -6.83
C ASP A 584 6.52 3.20 -7.31
N ARG A 585 5.96 2.01 -7.06
CA ARG A 585 6.48 0.72 -7.52
C ARG A 585 6.49 0.63 -9.05
N CYS A 586 5.37 0.99 -9.69
CA CYS A 586 5.27 1.00 -11.16
C CYS A 586 6.24 1.99 -11.80
N ASN A 587 6.38 3.18 -11.20
CA ASN A 587 7.34 4.18 -11.64
C ASN A 587 8.78 3.68 -11.50
N GLY A 588 9.14 3.06 -10.38
CA GLY A 588 10.45 2.43 -10.18
C GLY A 588 10.81 1.42 -11.27
N TYR A 589 9.88 0.54 -11.66
CA TYR A 589 10.10 -0.41 -12.76
C TYR A 589 10.33 0.29 -14.09
N ARG A 590 9.51 1.30 -14.39
CA ARG A 590 9.64 2.06 -15.63
C ARG A 590 10.98 2.78 -15.72
N THR A 591 11.39 3.45 -14.65
CA THR A 591 12.62 4.25 -14.66
C THR A 591 13.84 3.38 -14.73
N MET A 592 13.86 2.29 -13.97
CA MET A 592 14.95 1.32 -13.99
C MET A 592 15.13 0.70 -15.38
N ARG A 593 14.04 0.24 -16.00
CA ARG A 593 14.08 -0.32 -17.35
C ARG A 593 14.44 0.70 -18.42
N ALA A 594 13.85 1.91 -18.37
CA ALA A 594 14.17 2.98 -19.32
C ALA A 594 15.62 3.49 -19.17
N SER A 595 16.21 3.34 -17.99
CA SER A 595 17.61 3.69 -17.72
C SER A 595 18.59 2.57 -18.05
N GLY A 596 18.13 1.44 -18.60
CA GLY A 596 19.00 0.34 -19.01
C GLY A 596 19.65 -0.43 -17.85
N ILE A 597 19.08 -0.35 -16.64
CA ILE A 597 19.64 -0.99 -15.44
C ILE A 597 19.43 -2.51 -15.47
N CYS A 598 18.23 -2.94 -15.88
CA CYS A 598 17.84 -4.34 -15.96
C CYS A 598 16.89 -4.59 -17.13
N GLN A 599 16.72 -5.87 -17.47
CA GLN A 599 15.58 -6.30 -18.28
C GLN A 599 14.34 -6.45 -17.39
N LEU A 600 13.17 -6.20 -17.96
CA LEU A 600 11.90 -6.26 -17.25
C LEU A 600 10.96 -7.29 -17.88
N SER A 601 10.63 -8.31 -17.11
CA SER A 601 9.76 -9.41 -17.50
C SER A 601 8.53 -9.47 -16.58
N MET A 602 7.38 -9.93 -17.07
CA MET A 602 6.18 -10.07 -16.23
C MET A 602 5.33 -11.28 -16.57
N ILE A 603 4.55 -11.75 -15.59
CA ILE A 603 3.43 -12.68 -15.80
C ILE A 603 2.15 -11.84 -15.91
N ALA A 604 1.42 -12.01 -16.99
CA ALA A 604 0.17 -11.30 -17.26
C ALA A 604 -1.04 -12.20 -17.02
N TYR A 605 -2.02 -11.68 -16.28
CA TYR A 605 -3.22 -12.42 -15.86
C TYR A 605 -4.42 -12.10 -16.75
N ASP A 606 -4.85 -10.84 -16.78
CA ASP A 606 -5.96 -10.38 -17.60
C ASP A 606 -5.93 -8.85 -17.77
N LEU A 607 -6.71 -8.34 -18.73
CA LEU A 607 -7.01 -6.91 -18.86
C LEU A 607 -8.44 -6.57 -18.40
N ILE A 608 -9.07 -7.38 -17.55
CA ILE A 608 -10.49 -7.22 -17.14
C ILE A 608 -10.77 -5.82 -16.57
N PRO A 609 -9.94 -5.23 -15.69
CA PRO A 609 -10.20 -3.88 -15.17
C PRO A 609 -10.25 -2.80 -16.26
N TYR A 610 -9.69 -3.08 -17.44
CA TYR A 610 -9.72 -2.19 -18.60
C TYR A 610 -10.81 -2.57 -19.61
N THR A 611 -11.03 -3.86 -19.88
CA THR A 611 -11.95 -4.34 -20.92
C THR A 611 -13.39 -4.50 -20.44
N ALA A 612 -13.61 -4.66 -19.14
CA ALA A 612 -14.93 -4.78 -18.51
C ALA A 612 -14.99 -4.03 -17.16
N PRO A 613 -14.68 -2.71 -17.13
CA PRO A 613 -14.60 -1.91 -15.90
C PRO A 613 -15.91 -1.87 -15.10
N GLU A 614 -17.06 -2.06 -15.75
CA GLU A 614 -18.37 -2.16 -15.12
C GLU A 614 -18.52 -3.39 -14.21
N THR A 615 -17.67 -4.40 -14.41
CA THR A 615 -17.73 -5.68 -13.68
C THR A 615 -16.78 -5.76 -12.48
N VAL A 616 -15.90 -4.77 -12.30
CA VAL A 616 -14.92 -4.71 -11.22
C VAL A 616 -15.32 -3.72 -10.12
N ALA A 617 -14.57 -3.74 -9.00
CA ALA A 617 -14.73 -2.78 -7.92
C ALA A 617 -14.39 -1.34 -8.38
N ASP A 618 -15.04 -0.35 -7.78
CA ASP A 618 -14.83 1.05 -8.14
C ASP A 618 -13.37 1.47 -7.82
N GLY A 619 -12.77 2.27 -8.71
CA GLY A 619 -11.37 2.68 -8.60
C GLY A 619 -10.34 1.67 -9.11
N MET A 620 -10.70 0.38 -9.24
CA MET A 620 -9.79 -0.65 -9.79
C MET A 620 -9.26 -0.31 -11.20
N PRO A 621 -10.07 0.22 -12.15
CA PRO A 621 -9.56 0.62 -13.47
C PRO A 621 -8.46 1.68 -13.38
N ASN A 622 -8.58 2.64 -12.46
CA ASN A 622 -7.59 3.70 -12.28
C ASN A 622 -6.28 3.17 -11.72
N MET A 623 -6.34 2.26 -10.74
CA MET A 623 -5.15 1.58 -10.22
C MET A 623 -4.47 0.74 -11.29
N PHE A 624 -5.25 -0.01 -12.08
CA PHE A 624 -4.74 -0.89 -13.13
C PHE A 624 -4.08 -0.12 -14.28
N ALA A 625 -4.46 1.14 -14.51
CA ALA A 625 -3.80 1.99 -15.49
C ALA A 625 -2.29 2.13 -15.22
N ASN A 626 -1.85 2.07 -13.95
CA ASN A 626 -0.43 2.08 -13.60
C ASN A 626 0.28 0.81 -14.11
N THR A 627 -0.33 -0.37 -13.98
CA THR A 627 0.21 -1.63 -14.51
C THR A 627 0.41 -1.55 -16.03
N VAL A 628 -0.54 -0.97 -16.75
CA VAL A 628 -0.44 -0.75 -18.20
C VAL A 628 0.78 0.11 -18.57
N THR A 629 1.16 1.08 -17.72
CA THR A 629 2.38 1.86 -17.96
C THR A 629 3.66 1.02 -17.86
N VAL A 630 3.68 0.00 -17.01
CA VAL A 630 4.80 -0.94 -16.88
C VAL A 630 4.83 -1.89 -18.08
N THR A 631 3.65 -2.37 -18.54
CA THR A 631 3.53 -3.20 -19.76
C THR A 631 4.16 -2.53 -20.99
N LYS A 632 4.07 -1.20 -21.12
CA LYS A 632 4.68 -0.44 -22.24
C LYS A 632 6.20 -0.60 -22.36
N VAL A 633 6.88 -0.80 -21.24
CA VAL A 633 8.35 -0.82 -21.15
C VAL A 633 8.90 -2.21 -20.88
N ALA A 634 8.04 -3.19 -20.60
CA ALA A 634 8.46 -4.58 -20.40
C ALA A 634 9.12 -5.13 -21.68
N ASP A 635 10.10 -6.00 -21.49
CA ASP A 635 10.76 -6.74 -22.56
C ASP A 635 9.97 -7.99 -22.94
N ARG A 636 9.46 -8.71 -21.94
CA ARG A 636 8.77 -9.99 -22.13
C ARG A 636 7.57 -10.16 -21.22
N ILE A 637 6.55 -10.82 -21.74
CA ILE A 637 5.34 -11.20 -21.01
C ILE A 637 5.05 -12.68 -21.19
N SER A 638 4.84 -13.36 -20.08
CA SER A 638 4.21 -14.67 -20.04
C SER A 638 2.74 -14.51 -19.68
N ALA A 639 1.84 -14.69 -20.64
CA ALA A 639 0.40 -14.62 -20.41
C ALA A 639 -0.13 -16.01 -19.99
N ILE A 640 -0.99 -16.04 -18.97
CA ILE A 640 -1.50 -17.28 -18.36
C ILE A 640 -2.46 -18.11 -19.24
N SER A 641 -2.83 -17.59 -20.41
CA SER A 641 -3.70 -18.23 -21.41
C SER A 641 -3.45 -17.65 -22.80
N LYS A 642 -3.92 -18.33 -23.85
CA LYS A 642 -3.89 -17.76 -25.21
C LYS A 642 -4.83 -16.55 -25.31
N ALA A 643 -5.96 -16.58 -24.60
CA ALA A 643 -6.87 -15.44 -24.54
C ALA A 643 -6.18 -14.19 -23.95
N THR A 644 -5.52 -14.31 -22.80
CA THR A 644 -4.74 -13.21 -22.20
C THR A 644 -3.61 -12.75 -23.11
N ALA A 645 -2.91 -13.67 -23.78
CA ALA A 645 -1.88 -13.30 -24.76
C ALA A 645 -2.44 -12.44 -25.90
N ALA A 646 -3.63 -12.79 -26.40
CA ALA A 646 -4.33 -12.02 -27.43
C ALA A 646 -4.78 -10.64 -26.93
N GLU A 647 -5.26 -10.53 -25.68
CA GLU A 647 -5.63 -9.26 -25.05
C GLU A 647 -4.42 -8.31 -24.97
N TYR A 648 -3.29 -8.78 -24.48
CA TYR A 648 -2.07 -7.99 -24.38
C TYR A 648 -1.47 -7.66 -25.75
N ALA A 649 -1.53 -8.59 -26.72
CA ALA A 649 -1.10 -8.31 -28.08
C ALA A 649 -1.96 -7.20 -28.73
N ALA A 650 -3.27 -7.21 -28.49
CA ALA A 650 -4.17 -6.15 -28.92
C ALA A 650 -3.82 -4.80 -28.25
N LEU A 651 -3.53 -4.80 -26.94
CA LEU A 651 -3.07 -3.60 -26.24
C LEU A 651 -1.76 -3.04 -26.83
N CYS A 652 -0.82 -3.90 -27.21
CA CYS A 652 0.43 -3.47 -27.87
C CYS A 652 0.19 -2.75 -29.20
N THR A 653 -0.89 -3.04 -29.93
CA THR A 653 -1.21 -2.28 -31.15
C THR A 653 -1.47 -0.80 -30.87
N ALA A 654 -2.01 -0.46 -29.70
CA ALA A 654 -2.19 0.93 -29.28
C ALA A 654 -0.86 1.61 -28.91
N PHE A 655 0.13 0.84 -28.45
CA PHE A 655 1.45 1.37 -28.10
C PHE A 655 2.27 1.75 -29.34
N GLN A 656 2.01 1.15 -30.50
CA GLN A 656 2.66 1.48 -31.76
C GLN A 656 2.41 2.93 -32.19
N LEU A 657 1.28 3.54 -31.80
CA LEU A 657 1.00 4.96 -32.02
C LEU A 657 1.95 5.89 -31.26
N GLN A 658 2.62 5.38 -30.22
CA GLN A 658 3.67 6.07 -29.47
C GLN A 658 5.08 5.68 -29.96
N GLY A 659 5.20 4.91 -31.05
CA GLY A 659 6.47 4.41 -31.55
C GLY A 659 7.08 3.28 -30.71
N LEU A 660 6.29 2.64 -29.85
CA LEU A 660 6.73 1.53 -29.00
C LEU A 660 6.37 0.20 -29.66
N SER A 661 7.32 -0.73 -29.70
CA SER A 661 7.10 -2.09 -30.23
C SER A 661 6.22 -2.95 -29.30
N GLY A 662 6.26 -2.66 -28.00
CA GLY A 662 5.71 -3.52 -26.95
C GLY A 662 6.62 -4.73 -26.64
N PRO A 663 6.26 -5.50 -25.59
CA PRO A 663 6.99 -6.69 -25.17
C PRO A 663 6.81 -7.90 -26.11
N ASP A 664 7.71 -8.87 -25.99
CA ASP A 664 7.55 -10.23 -26.55
C ASP A 664 6.58 -11.05 -25.67
N ILE A 665 5.41 -11.40 -26.23
CA ILE A 665 4.31 -12.04 -25.49
C ILE A 665 4.19 -13.50 -25.89
N LYS A 666 4.19 -14.39 -24.89
CA LYS A 666 3.95 -15.82 -25.09
C LYS A 666 2.89 -16.35 -24.12
N ALA A 667 2.00 -17.20 -24.62
CA ALA A 667 1.01 -17.88 -23.81
C ALA A 667 1.61 -19.13 -23.15
N HIS A 668 1.43 -19.25 -21.83
CA HIS A 668 1.69 -20.46 -21.05
C HIS A 668 0.42 -20.74 -20.23
N SER A 669 -0.34 -21.77 -20.62
CA SER A 669 -1.58 -22.13 -19.94
C SER A 669 -1.29 -22.64 -18.53
N LEU A 670 -2.09 -22.21 -17.54
CA LEU A 670 -1.88 -22.62 -16.15
C LEU A 670 -2.07 -24.14 -15.95
N PRO A 671 -1.31 -24.75 -15.02
CA PRO A 671 -1.46 -26.15 -14.66
C PRO A 671 -2.70 -26.38 -13.79
N SER A 672 -3.11 -27.64 -13.69
CA SER A 672 -4.14 -28.10 -12.74
C SER A 672 -3.78 -29.50 -12.26
N GLU A 673 -3.47 -29.63 -10.97
CA GLU A 673 -3.07 -30.89 -10.35
C GLU A 673 -4.10 -31.28 -9.28
N ALA A 674 -4.78 -32.40 -9.52
CA ALA A 674 -5.77 -32.91 -8.57
C ALA A 674 -5.10 -33.34 -7.26
N VAL A 675 -5.64 -32.86 -6.14
CA VAL A 675 -5.21 -33.30 -4.81
C VAL A 675 -5.68 -34.74 -4.58
N SER A 676 -4.83 -35.55 -3.95
CA SER A 676 -5.19 -36.91 -3.55
C SER A 676 -6.20 -36.87 -2.40
N LEU A 677 -7.43 -37.32 -2.66
CA LEU A 677 -8.50 -37.38 -1.67
C LEU A 677 -8.78 -38.83 -1.25
N THR A 678 -9.07 -39.02 0.04
CA THR A 678 -9.56 -40.28 0.58
C THR A 678 -11.08 -40.28 0.67
N GLU A 679 -11.71 -41.47 0.70
CA GLU A 679 -13.14 -41.60 0.99
C GLU A 679 -13.54 -40.94 2.32
N HIS A 680 -12.61 -40.89 3.29
CA HIS A 680 -12.82 -40.19 4.54
C HIS A 680 -12.97 -38.67 4.33
N ASN A 681 -12.14 -38.04 3.49
CA ASN A 681 -12.25 -36.61 3.17
C ASN A 681 -13.59 -36.27 2.52
N LEU A 682 -14.07 -37.14 1.62
CA LEU A 682 -15.36 -36.97 0.95
C LEU A 682 -16.52 -37.09 1.94
N ALA A 683 -16.50 -38.12 2.80
CA ALA A 683 -17.53 -38.34 3.82
C ALA A 683 -17.55 -37.21 4.87
N GLU A 684 -16.37 -36.77 5.31
CA GLU A 684 -16.21 -35.65 6.24
C GLU A 684 -16.75 -34.34 5.65
N THR A 685 -16.40 -34.04 4.39
CA THR A 685 -16.90 -32.84 3.70
C THR A 685 -18.42 -32.88 3.56
N ARG A 686 -18.99 -34.03 3.16
CA ARG A 686 -20.44 -34.22 3.06
C ARG A 686 -21.15 -33.99 4.40
N ALA A 687 -20.58 -34.49 5.50
CA ALA A 687 -21.14 -34.33 6.84
C ALA A 687 -21.02 -32.87 7.34
N LYS A 688 -19.81 -32.27 7.26
CA LYS A 688 -19.56 -30.90 7.73
C LYS A 688 -20.40 -29.86 6.99
N LEU A 689 -20.54 -30.03 5.67
CA LEU A 689 -21.30 -29.11 4.83
C LEU A 689 -22.79 -29.49 4.73
N CYS A 690 -23.23 -30.55 5.41
CA CYS A 690 -24.62 -31.01 5.38
C CYS A 690 -25.18 -31.23 3.96
N LEU A 691 -24.37 -31.80 3.05
CA LEU A 691 -24.78 -31.99 1.65
C LEU A 691 -25.87 -33.06 1.52
N GLY A 692 -26.86 -32.78 0.67
CA GLY A 692 -28.04 -33.62 0.46
C GLY A 692 -27.75 -34.93 -0.30
N GLN A 693 -28.81 -35.70 -0.53
CA GLN A 693 -28.77 -36.94 -1.35
C GLN A 693 -29.14 -36.69 -2.82
N THR A 694 -29.71 -35.52 -3.12
CA THR A 694 -30.01 -35.06 -4.48
C THR A 694 -28.70 -34.78 -5.24
N PRO A 695 -28.75 -34.74 -6.58
CA PRO A 695 -27.55 -34.42 -7.36
C PRO A 695 -27.01 -33.03 -7.02
N LEU A 696 -25.71 -32.95 -6.76
CA LEU A 696 -25.03 -31.72 -6.38
C LEU A 696 -24.54 -30.96 -7.61
N VAL A 697 -24.99 -29.72 -7.77
CA VAL A 697 -24.49 -28.76 -8.75
C VAL A 697 -23.61 -27.73 -8.05
N LEU A 698 -22.34 -27.66 -8.42
CA LEU A 698 -21.36 -26.81 -7.77
C LEU A 698 -21.10 -25.53 -8.57
N VAL A 699 -21.01 -24.40 -7.88
CA VAL A 699 -20.63 -23.09 -8.43
C VAL A 699 -19.54 -22.50 -7.56
N LEU A 700 -18.40 -22.10 -8.14
CA LEU A 700 -17.28 -21.52 -7.38
C LEU A 700 -16.99 -20.09 -7.82
N GLY A 701 -16.60 -19.26 -6.85
CA GLY A 701 -16.11 -17.91 -7.07
C GLY A 701 -16.65 -16.92 -6.04
N SER A 702 -15.95 -15.81 -5.86
CA SER A 702 -16.47 -14.62 -5.18
C SER A 702 -17.79 -14.17 -5.82
N HIS A 703 -18.69 -13.64 -5.00
CA HIS A 703 -19.96 -13.10 -5.50
C HIS A 703 -19.74 -11.71 -6.12
N GLU A 704 -19.39 -11.69 -7.40
CA GLU A 704 -19.14 -10.48 -8.19
C GLU A 704 -19.84 -10.56 -9.56
N PRO A 705 -20.22 -9.42 -10.17
CA PRO A 705 -21.02 -9.39 -11.40
C PRO A 705 -20.44 -10.24 -12.54
N ARG A 706 -19.10 -10.22 -12.68
CA ARG A 706 -18.37 -10.94 -13.71
C ARG A 706 -18.55 -12.46 -13.67
N LYS A 707 -18.67 -13.04 -12.48
CA LYS A 707 -18.85 -14.49 -12.28
C LYS A 707 -20.25 -14.98 -12.64
N ASN A 708 -21.18 -14.03 -12.83
CA ASN A 708 -22.49 -14.28 -13.43
C ASN A 708 -23.35 -15.29 -12.64
N HIS A 709 -23.21 -15.31 -11.31
CA HIS A 709 -23.95 -16.23 -10.45
C HIS A 709 -25.47 -16.01 -10.50
N VAL A 710 -25.93 -14.79 -10.78
CA VAL A 710 -27.37 -14.48 -10.92
C VAL A 710 -28.00 -15.28 -12.05
N SER A 711 -27.34 -15.38 -13.21
CA SER A 711 -27.84 -16.19 -14.34
C SER A 711 -27.93 -17.68 -14.00
N VAL A 712 -27.07 -18.19 -13.11
CA VAL A 712 -27.15 -19.57 -12.60
C VAL A 712 -28.37 -19.76 -11.69
N LEU A 713 -28.67 -18.78 -10.83
CA LEU A 713 -29.86 -18.79 -9.98
C LEU A 713 -31.16 -18.76 -10.82
N GLU A 714 -31.19 -17.96 -11.88
CA GLU A 714 -32.30 -17.92 -12.83
C GLU A 714 -32.49 -19.27 -13.53
N ALA A 715 -31.41 -19.84 -14.06
CA ALA A 715 -31.43 -21.15 -14.70
C ALA A 715 -31.92 -22.25 -13.75
N ALA A 716 -31.47 -22.22 -12.50
CA ALA A 716 -31.88 -23.15 -11.46
C ALA A 716 -33.37 -23.00 -11.09
N GLU A 717 -33.87 -21.77 -10.96
CA GLU A 717 -35.28 -21.50 -10.67
C GLU A 717 -36.21 -22.04 -11.75
N LEU A 718 -35.83 -21.92 -13.04
CA LEU A 718 -36.59 -22.52 -14.14
C LEU A 718 -36.69 -24.04 -13.97
N LEU A 719 -35.59 -24.72 -13.67
CA LEU A 719 -35.57 -26.17 -13.50
C LEU A 719 -36.36 -26.64 -12.28
N TRP A 720 -36.25 -25.94 -11.16
CA TRP A 720 -37.03 -26.25 -9.96
C TRP A 720 -38.54 -25.99 -10.14
N ARG A 721 -38.94 -25.04 -11.01
CA ARG A 721 -40.35 -24.84 -11.40
C ARG A 721 -40.87 -25.97 -12.29
N ASP A 722 -39.98 -26.55 -13.10
CA ASP A 722 -40.27 -27.71 -13.94
C ASP A 722 -40.15 -29.06 -13.19
N GLY A 723 -39.93 -29.02 -11.86
CA GLY A 723 -39.91 -30.20 -11.00
C GLY A 723 -38.62 -31.02 -11.04
N VAL A 724 -37.50 -30.45 -11.52
CA VAL A 724 -36.19 -31.11 -11.48
C VAL A 724 -35.60 -30.96 -10.07
N GLU A 725 -35.21 -32.07 -9.45
CA GLU A 725 -34.64 -32.10 -8.10
C GLU A 725 -33.10 -32.13 -8.15
N PHE A 726 -32.47 -31.15 -7.49
CA PHE A 726 -31.02 -31.04 -7.34
C PHE A 726 -30.69 -30.03 -6.23
N GLN A 727 -29.50 -30.16 -5.66
CA GLN A 727 -28.92 -29.22 -4.71
C GLN A 727 -27.96 -28.27 -5.44
N LEU A 728 -28.10 -26.97 -5.24
CA LEU A 728 -27.21 -25.94 -5.81
C LEU A 728 -26.30 -25.36 -4.73
N VAL A 729 -25.00 -25.59 -4.83
CA VAL A 729 -24.03 -25.11 -3.83
C VAL A 729 -23.10 -24.07 -4.45
N PHE A 730 -23.12 -22.86 -3.89
CA PHE A 730 -22.16 -21.81 -4.18
C PHE A 730 -21.03 -21.84 -3.16
N VAL A 731 -19.78 -21.75 -3.62
CA VAL A 731 -18.60 -21.64 -2.77
C VAL A 731 -17.84 -20.36 -3.12
N GLY A 732 -17.73 -19.45 -2.16
CA GLY A 732 -16.96 -18.22 -2.27
C GLY A 732 -17.55 -17.09 -1.43
N GLY A 733 -16.70 -16.16 -1.01
CA GLY A 733 -17.09 -15.07 -0.13
C GLY A 733 -17.86 -13.94 -0.82
N SER A 734 -18.31 -12.98 -0.01
CA SER A 734 -18.92 -11.72 -0.48
C SER A 734 -17.91 -10.93 -1.32
N GLY A 735 -18.05 -10.98 -2.65
CA GLY A 735 -17.28 -10.15 -3.56
C GLY A 735 -17.79 -8.70 -3.58
N TRP A 736 -17.37 -7.93 -4.57
CA TRP A 736 -17.90 -6.58 -4.81
C TRP A 736 -19.19 -6.64 -5.63
N LYS A 737 -20.08 -5.64 -5.47
CA LYS A 737 -21.31 -5.49 -6.26
C LYS A 737 -22.18 -6.78 -6.27
N GLY A 738 -22.25 -7.48 -5.12
CA GLY A 738 -22.93 -8.77 -4.98
C GLY A 738 -24.41 -8.69 -4.55
N ASP A 739 -25.01 -7.50 -4.52
CA ASP A 739 -26.35 -7.28 -3.94
C ASP A 739 -27.45 -8.08 -4.66
N ASP A 740 -27.40 -8.13 -5.99
CA ASP A 740 -28.38 -8.87 -6.79
C ASP A 740 -28.32 -10.37 -6.50
N PHE A 741 -27.11 -10.94 -6.43
CA PHE A 741 -26.93 -12.34 -6.05
C PHE A 741 -27.48 -12.60 -4.65
N ASN A 742 -27.11 -11.76 -3.67
CA ASN A 742 -27.55 -11.91 -2.29
C ASN A 742 -29.08 -11.79 -2.14
N HIS A 743 -29.72 -10.90 -2.90
CA HIS A 743 -31.18 -10.76 -2.89
C HIS A 743 -31.86 -11.97 -3.51
N PHE A 744 -31.39 -12.42 -4.67
CA PHE A 744 -31.96 -13.54 -5.40
C PHE A 744 -31.80 -14.86 -4.62
N SER A 745 -30.60 -15.16 -4.11
CA SER A 745 -30.34 -16.39 -3.36
C SER A 745 -31.21 -16.49 -2.11
N ARG A 746 -31.37 -15.38 -1.35
CA ARG A 746 -32.28 -15.30 -0.20
C ARG A 746 -33.74 -15.54 -0.57
N ARG A 747 -34.20 -15.00 -1.71
CA ARG A 747 -35.57 -15.23 -2.21
C ARG A 747 -35.82 -16.70 -2.51
N LEU A 748 -34.85 -17.37 -3.14
CA LEU A 748 -34.96 -18.80 -3.47
C LEU A 748 -34.92 -19.67 -2.21
N LEU A 749 -34.03 -19.37 -1.27
CA LEU A 749 -33.98 -20.06 0.02
C LEU A 749 -35.30 -19.90 0.80
N ALA A 750 -35.87 -18.70 0.83
CA ALA A 750 -37.18 -18.44 1.42
C ALA A 750 -38.35 -19.14 0.70
N SER A 751 -38.12 -19.63 -0.52
CA SER A 751 -39.07 -20.41 -1.33
C SER A 751 -38.81 -21.92 -1.23
N ASP A 752 -38.09 -22.37 -0.20
CA ASP A 752 -37.78 -23.77 0.09
C ASP A 752 -37.05 -24.47 -1.07
N ARG A 753 -36.18 -23.73 -1.79
CA ARG A 753 -35.29 -24.30 -2.80
C ARG A 753 -34.00 -24.78 -2.16
N ASP A 754 -33.49 -25.92 -2.62
CA ASP A 754 -32.26 -26.55 -2.10
C ASP A 754 -31.01 -25.81 -2.63
N ILE A 755 -30.75 -24.66 -2.02
CA ILE A 755 -29.59 -23.80 -2.28
C ILE A 755 -28.75 -23.65 -1.01
N GLN A 756 -27.44 -23.75 -1.17
CA GLN A 756 -26.47 -23.49 -0.10
C GLN A 756 -25.40 -22.51 -0.58
N VAL A 757 -25.06 -21.54 0.27
CA VAL A 757 -23.98 -20.59 0.03
C VAL A 757 -22.92 -20.79 1.11
N ILE A 758 -21.72 -21.20 0.70
CA ILE A 758 -20.57 -21.46 1.57
C ILE A 758 -19.56 -20.35 1.35
N ASN A 759 -19.45 -19.45 2.33
CA ASN A 759 -18.59 -18.26 2.21
C ASN A 759 -17.09 -18.60 2.20
N SER A 760 -16.70 -19.70 2.83
CA SER A 760 -15.31 -20.15 2.90
C SER A 760 -15.26 -21.67 2.98
N ALA A 761 -14.37 -22.27 2.20
CA ALA A 761 -14.04 -23.69 2.26
C ALA A 761 -12.52 -23.83 2.21
N ASP A 762 -11.97 -24.76 2.97
CA ASP A 762 -10.55 -25.10 2.87
C ASP A 762 -10.26 -25.85 1.56
N GLU A 763 -8.98 -26.00 1.21
CA GLU A 763 -8.57 -26.64 -0.04
C GLU A 763 -9.10 -28.09 -0.14
N SER A 764 -9.05 -28.87 0.94
CA SER A 764 -9.55 -30.25 0.95
C SER A 764 -11.06 -30.30 0.70
N GLN A 765 -11.81 -29.36 1.26
CA GLN A 765 -13.26 -29.23 1.05
C GLN A 765 -13.56 -28.83 -0.40
N ILE A 766 -12.83 -27.87 -0.98
CA ILE A 766 -13.02 -27.46 -2.39
C ILE A 766 -12.78 -28.65 -3.33
N TRP A 767 -11.67 -29.37 -3.18
CA TRP A 767 -11.38 -30.56 -4.00
C TRP A 767 -12.41 -31.67 -3.79
N SER A 768 -12.88 -31.86 -2.56
CA SER A 768 -13.94 -32.81 -2.24
C SER A 768 -15.27 -32.41 -2.88
N LEU A 769 -15.61 -31.12 -2.91
CA LEU A 769 -16.80 -30.62 -3.58
C LEU A 769 -16.74 -30.84 -5.09
N TYR A 770 -15.60 -30.59 -5.76
CA TYR A 770 -15.45 -30.96 -7.17
C TYR A 770 -15.76 -32.43 -7.39
N ARG A 771 -15.22 -33.31 -6.54
CA ARG A 771 -15.39 -34.77 -6.67
C ARG A 771 -16.81 -35.25 -6.36
N LEU A 772 -17.49 -34.61 -5.41
CA LEU A 772 -18.86 -34.93 -4.99
C LEU A 772 -19.91 -34.38 -5.95
N ALA A 773 -19.61 -33.28 -6.65
CA ALA A 773 -20.53 -32.65 -7.59
C ALA A 773 -20.82 -33.57 -8.79
N GLN A 774 -22.07 -33.53 -9.26
CA GLN A 774 -22.43 -34.18 -10.50
C GLN A 774 -21.75 -33.47 -11.67
N PHE A 775 -21.78 -32.13 -11.65
CA PHE A 775 -21.08 -31.22 -12.55
C PHE A 775 -20.93 -29.84 -11.88
N THR A 776 -20.03 -29.03 -12.43
CA THR A 776 -19.81 -27.64 -12.01
C THR A 776 -20.39 -26.68 -13.05
N VAL A 777 -20.89 -25.53 -12.60
CA VAL A 777 -21.36 -24.44 -13.48
C VAL A 777 -20.50 -23.22 -13.22
N PHE A 778 -19.80 -22.75 -14.25
CA PHE A 778 -18.92 -21.60 -14.17
C PHE A 778 -19.07 -20.74 -15.45
N PRO A 779 -20.16 -19.96 -15.58
CA PRO A 779 -20.51 -19.22 -16.78
C PRO A 779 -20.06 -17.77 -16.66
N SER A 780 -18.83 -17.53 -16.20
CA SER A 780 -18.26 -16.19 -16.11
C SER A 780 -18.34 -15.46 -17.45
N LEU A 781 -18.58 -14.15 -17.38
CA LEU A 781 -18.61 -13.29 -18.57
C LEU A 781 -17.20 -13.14 -19.18
N LEU A 782 -16.18 -13.05 -18.33
CA LEU A 782 -14.77 -12.89 -18.71
C LEU A 782 -13.86 -13.43 -17.61
N GLU A 783 -12.73 -14.04 -17.97
CA GLU A 783 -11.67 -14.53 -17.08
C GLU A 783 -10.33 -14.43 -17.80
N GLY A 784 -9.23 -14.29 -17.03
CA GLY A 784 -7.88 -14.49 -17.57
C GLY A 784 -7.54 -15.97 -17.85
N PHE A 785 -8.08 -16.89 -17.03
CA PHE A 785 -7.92 -18.34 -17.25
C PHE A 785 -9.20 -19.11 -16.91
N GLY A 786 -9.57 -19.16 -15.62
CA GLY A 786 -10.68 -19.97 -15.13
C GLY A 786 -10.21 -21.24 -14.42
N LEU A 787 -9.38 -21.08 -13.38
CA LEU A 787 -8.88 -22.19 -12.55
C LEU A 787 -10.00 -23.15 -12.09
N PRO A 788 -11.20 -22.68 -11.68
CA PRO A 788 -12.26 -23.60 -11.26
C PRO A 788 -12.71 -24.61 -12.33
N ILE A 789 -12.64 -24.23 -13.60
CA ILE A 789 -12.95 -25.12 -14.72
C ILE A 789 -11.87 -26.21 -14.81
N ALA A 790 -10.60 -25.79 -14.77
CA ALA A 790 -9.46 -26.70 -14.87
C ALA A 790 -9.40 -27.68 -13.69
N GLU A 791 -9.70 -27.23 -12.48
CA GLU A 791 -9.72 -28.05 -11.26
C GLU A 791 -10.88 -29.05 -11.24
N SER A 792 -12.08 -28.62 -11.65
CA SER A 792 -13.23 -29.52 -11.80
C SER A 792 -12.92 -30.64 -12.78
N LEU A 793 -12.36 -30.29 -13.94
CA LEU A 793 -12.03 -31.27 -14.98
C LEU A 793 -10.89 -32.20 -14.54
N ALA A 794 -9.86 -31.67 -13.85
CA ALA A 794 -8.81 -32.49 -13.24
C ALA A 794 -9.35 -33.45 -12.18
N SER A 795 -10.44 -33.09 -11.49
CA SER A 795 -11.17 -33.96 -10.55
C SER A 795 -12.06 -35.00 -11.25
N GLY A 796 -12.15 -34.95 -12.59
CA GLY A 796 -13.01 -35.80 -13.41
C GLY A 796 -14.47 -35.38 -13.42
N THR A 797 -14.77 -34.12 -13.08
CA THR A 797 -16.12 -33.57 -12.97
C THR A 797 -16.41 -32.62 -14.13
N PRO A 798 -17.46 -32.88 -14.94
CA PRO A 798 -17.83 -32.05 -16.08
C PRO A 798 -18.18 -30.62 -15.70
N VAL A 799 -18.00 -29.69 -16.64
CA VAL A 799 -18.26 -28.27 -16.41
C VAL A 799 -19.16 -27.67 -17.48
N ILE A 800 -20.18 -26.91 -17.07
CA ILE A 800 -20.90 -25.98 -17.94
C ILE A 800 -20.19 -24.63 -17.86
N THR A 801 -19.69 -24.10 -18.97
CA THR A 801 -18.92 -22.85 -18.98
C THR A 801 -19.13 -22.02 -20.24
N SER A 802 -18.56 -20.81 -20.24
CA SER A 802 -18.69 -19.84 -21.31
C SER A 802 -18.02 -20.28 -22.61
N SER A 803 -18.70 -20.04 -23.73
CA SER A 803 -18.22 -20.25 -25.09
C SER A 803 -17.22 -19.20 -25.58
N TYR A 804 -16.72 -18.33 -24.69
CA TYR A 804 -15.82 -17.22 -25.00
C TYR A 804 -14.52 -17.26 -24.19
N GLY A 805 -13.50 -16.52 -24.66
CA GLY A 805 -12.25 -16.26 -23.93
C GLY A 805 -11.48 -17.52 -23.52
N SER A 806 -10.79 -17.42 -22.37
CA SER A 806 -10.00 -18.53 -21.81
C SER A 806 -10.85 -19.74 -21.40
N MET A 807 -12.13 -19.53 -21.09
CA MET A 807 -13.05 -20.60 -20.71
C MET A 807 -13.33 -21.54 -21.88
N ARG A 808 -13.53 -20.99 -23.09
CA ARG A 808 -13.58 -21.77 -24.33
C ARG A 808 -12.28 -22.50 -24.60
N GLU A 809 -11.14 -21.82 -24.47
CA GLU A 809 -9.81 -22.41 -24.66
C GLU A 809 -9.64 -23.65 -23.77
N ILE A 810 -10.05 -23.57 -22.50
CA ILE A 810 -10.07 -24.73 -21.61
C ILE A 810 -11.08 -25.76 -22.13
N GLY A 811 -12.30 -25.36 -22.49
CA GLY A 811 -13.38 -26.26 -22.92
C GLY A 811 -13.08 -27.10 -24.17
N GLU A 812 -12.24 -26.61 -25.08
CA GLU A 812 -11.82 -27.31 -26.31
C GLU A 812 -11.17 -28.69 -26.05
N GLY A 813 -10.63 -28.92 -24.84
CA GLY A 813 -10.09 -30.22 -24.42
C GLY A 813 -11.13 -31.29 -24.01
N GLY A 814 -12.43 -31.05 -24.15
CA GLY A 814 -13.51 -32.02 -23.83
C GLY A 814 -13.98 -32.05 -22.37
N GLY A 815 -15.10 -32.70 -22.06
CA GLY A 815 -15.65 -32.74 -20.69
C GLY A 815 -16.40 -31.48 -20.26
N THR A 816 -16.75 -30.61 -21.21
CA THR A 816 -17.52 -29.38 -20.94
C THR A 816 -18.74 -29.26 -21.84
N ILE A 817 -19.75 -28.49 -21.39
CA ILE A 817 -20.78 -27.91 -22.26
C ILE A 817 -20.53 -26.40 -22.33
N LEU A 818 -20.31 -25.90 -23.54
CA LEU A 818 -20.13 -24.47 -23.80
C LEU A 818 -21.48 -23.82 -24.04
N VAL A 819 -21.73 -22.70 -23.38
CA VAL A 819 -22.97 -21.90 -23.48
C VAL A 819 -22.65 -20.42 -23.71
N ASP A 820 -23.60 -19.63 -24.21
CA ASP A 820 -23.52 -18.18 -24.02
C ASP A 820 -23.85 -17.86 -22.55
N PRO A 821 -22.91 -17.30 -21.76
CA PRO A 821 -23.16 -16.99 -20.36
C PRO A 821 -24.28 -15.95 -20.17
N ARG A 822 -24.64 -15.18 -21.22
CA ARG A 822 -25.72 -14.18 -21.16
C ARG A 822 -27.11 -14.78 -21.41
N SER A 823 -27.19 -16.09 -21.61
CA SER A 823 -28.42 -16.82 -21.89
C SER A 823 -28.76 -17.75 -20.72
N PRO A 824 -29.55 -17.30 -19.73
CA PRO A 824 -30.03 -18.17 -18.65
C PRO A 824 -30.74 -19.42 -19.17
N SER A 825 -31.40 -19.34 -20.33
CA SER A 825 -32.01 -20.51 -20.99
C SER A 825 -30.99 -21.54 -21.45
N GLU A 826 -29.86 -21.14 -22.06
CA GLU A 826 -28.82 -22.10 -22.45
C GLU A 826 -28.14 -22.75 -21.23
N ILE A 827 -27.93 -21.96 -20.17
CA ILE A 827 -27.42 -22.48 -18.89
C ILE A 827 -28.41 -23.50 -18.33
N SER A 828 -29.71 -23.18 -18.31
CA SER A 828 -30.78 -24.06 -17.83
C SER A 828 -30.89 -25.35 -18.66
N ASP A 829 -30.84 -25.26 -19.98
CA ASP A 829 -30.88 -26.41 -20.89
C ASP A 829 -29.65 -27.33 -20.71
N ALA A 830 -28.46 -26.74 -20.55
CA ALA A 830 -27.24 -27.49 -20.25
C ALA A 830 -27.31 -28.18 -18.89
N MET A 831 -27.79 -27.48 -17.85
CA MET A 831 -28.00 -28.06 -16.52
C MET A 831 -29.02 -29.20 -16.58
N ARG A 832 -30.16 -29.01 -17.26
CA ARG A 832 -31.18 -30.05 -17.46
C ARG A 832 -30.59 -31.29 -18.12
N ARG A 833 -29.80 -31.12 -19.19
CA ARG A 833 -29.14 -32.23 -19.88
C ARG A 833 -28.28 -33.05 -18.93
N LEU A 834 -27.43 -32.41 -18.13
CA LEU A 834 -26.55 -33.13 -17.19
C LEU A 834 -27.27 -33.72 -15.98
N LEU A 835 -28.42 -33.15 -15.58
CA LEU A 835 -29.27 -33.68 -14.52
C LEU A 835 -30.12 -34.88 -14.97
N THR A 836 -30.47 -34.98 -16.25
CA THR A 836 -31.46 -35.96 -16.76
C THR A 836 -30.90 -36.99 -17.75
N ASP A 837 -29.82 -36.70 -18.46
CA ASP A 837 -29.15 -37.62 -19.38
C ASP A 837 -27.83 -38.14 -18.78
N LEU A 838 -27.92 -39.29 -18.10
CA LEU A 838 -26.77 -39.92 -17.46
C LEU A 838 -25.71 -40.41 -18.47
N ASN A 839 -26.08 -40.71 -19.73
CA ASN A 839 -25.12 -41.14 -20.74
C ASN A 839 -24.22 -39.98 -21.16
N GLU A 840 -24.83 -38.80 -21.38
CA GLU A 840 -24.09 -37.59 -21.71
C GLU A 840 -23.18 -37.16 -20.56
N LEU A 841 -23.68 -37.23 -19.32
CA LEU A 841 -22.88 -36.96 -18.12
C LEU A 841 -21.67 -37.90 -18.02
N ASP A 842 -21.87 -39.21 -18.20
CA ASP A 842 -20.79 -40.19 -18.11
C ASP A 842 -19.77 -40.05 -19.25
N ARG A 843 -20.23 -39.69 -20.46
CA ARG A 843 -19.33 -39.33 -21.57
C ARG A 843 -18.44 -38.15 -21.19
N LEU A 844 -19.00 -37.06 -20.69
CA LEU A 844 -18.22 -35.88 -20.30
C LEU A 844 -17.28 -36.18 -19.11
N ARG A 845 -17.68 -37.04 -18.17
CA ARG A 845 -16.80 -37.50 -17.08
C ARG A 845 -15.59 -38.26 -17.60
N GLN A 846 -15.78 -39.11 -18.63
CA GLN A 846 -14.68 -39.83 -19.26
C GLN A 846 -13.73 -38.87 -19.98
N GLU A 847 -14.26 -37.87 -20.68
CA GLU A 847 -13.46 -36.82 -21.31
C GLU A 847 -12.68 -35.99 -20.29
N ALA A 848 -13.32 -35.58 -19.19
CA ALA A 848 -12.66 -34.86 -18.10
C ALA A 848 -11.50 -35.67 -17.50
N LYS A 849 -11.71 -36.97 -17.21
CA LYS A 849 -10.67 -37.87 -16.69
C LYS A 849 -9.54 -38.15 -17.69
N ALA A 850 -9.82 -38.07 -18.99
CA ALA A 850 -8.82 -38.28 -20.03
C ALA A 850 -7.94 -37.05 -20.27
N ARG A 851 -8.26 -35.90 -19.65
CA ARG A 851 -7.47 -34.68 -19.81
C ARG A 851 -6.08 -34.83 -19.21
N GLN A 852 -5.11 -34.28 -19.94
CA GLN A 852 -3.75 -34.11 -19.46
C GLN A 852 -3.51 -32.65 -19.17
N TRP A 853 -3.02 -32.37 -17.97
CA TRP A 853 -2.69 -31.03 -17.52
C TRP A 853 -1.17 -30.89 -17.38
N PRO A 854 -0.61 -29.72 -17.72
CA PRO A 854 0.75 -29.39 -17.32
C PRO A 854 0.88 -29.47 -15.80
N THR A 855 2.07 -29.80 -15.33
CA THR A 855 2.42 -29.68 -13.91
C THR A 855 2.98 -28.30 -13.61
N TRP A 856 2.92 -27.87 -12.35
CA TRP A 856 3.59 -26.63 -11.91
C TRP A 856 5.07 -26.64 -12.27
N LYS A 857 5.74 -27.78 -12.15
CA LYS A 857 7.14 -27.93 -12.54
C LYS A 857 7.37 -27.64 -14.04
N SER A 858 6.56 -28.23 -14.92
CA SER A 858 6.67 -28.00 -16.36
C SER A 858 6.32 -26.56 -16.74
N TYR A 859 5.26 -26.01 -16.15
CA TYR A 859 4.83 -24.63 -16.36
C TYR A 859 5.93 -23.65 -15.94
N SER A 860 6.47 -23.79 -14.72
CA SER A 860 7.52 -22.91 -14.20
C SER A 860 8.78 -22.96 -15.07
N ALA A 861 9.17 -24.14 -15.58
CA ALA A 861 10.32 -24.26 -16.47
C ALA A 861 10.10 -23.55 -17.82
N ASP A 862 8.91 -23.69 -18.41
CA ASP A 862 8.58 -23.04 -19.69
C ASP A 862 8.48 -21.52 -19.55
N VAL A 863 7.87 -21.04 -18.46
CA VAL A 863 7.80 -19.60 -18.16
C VAL A 863 9.20 -19.04 -17.92
N TRP A 864 10.05 -19.72 -17.14
CA TRP A 864 11.44 -19.29 -16.92
C TRP A 864 12.22 -19.16 -18.22
N ALA A 865 12.15 -20.18 -19.08
CA ALA A 865 12.84 -20.21 -20.36
C ALA A 865 12.42 -19.07 -21.31
N HIS A 866 11.20 -18.53 -21.14
CA HIS A 866 10.72 -17.36 -21.86
C HIS A 866 11.17 -16.06 -21.20
N LEU A 867 10.94 -15.90 -19.89
CA LEU A 867 11.15 -14.64 -19.18
C LEU A 867 12.63 -14.30 -18.94
N VAL A 868 13.48 -15.31 -18.82
CA VAL A 868 14.93 -15.16 -18.58
C VAL A 868 15.67 -15.54 -19.85
N PRO A 869 16.29 -14.57 -20.56
CA PRO A 869 17.06 -14.89 -21.76
C PRO A 869 18.28 -15.73 -21.40
N ARG A 870 18.65 -16.64 -22.30
CA ARG A 870 19.95 -17.32 -22.20
C ARG A 870 21.05 -16.29 -22.44
N SER A 871 22.03 -16.22 -21.54
CA SER A 871 23.26 -15.46 -21.76
C SER A 871 23.90 -15.95 -23.06
N THR A 872 23.97 -15.07 -24.06
CA THR A 872 24.63 -15.32 -25.35
C THR A 872 26.14 -15.24 -25.23
#